data_AF-A0A371F0I1-F1
#
_entry.id   AF-A0A371F0I1-F1
#
_cell.length_a   1.000
_cell.length_b   1.000
_cell.length_c   1.000
_cell.angle_alpha   90.00
_cell.angle_beta   90.00
_cell.angle_gamma   90.00
#
_symmetry.space_group_name_H-M   'P 1'
#
loop_
_entity.id
_entity.type
_entity.pdbx_description
1 polymer ?
#
loop_
_entity_poly.entity_id
_entity_poly.type
_entity_poly.pdbx_seq_one_letter_code
_entity_poly.pdbx_strand_id
1 'polypeptide(L)'
;MSLPEKFLKCIKEGSWLKVTVNGYRPPSESFLISSSLGSILQRGSVLVDIPLVDQSFYGDKICEYEEELKTVGVMLKYGEACEFIGRQLMNRAASFTLSKGHVLLILEFIQYLRISLLPADQFVNSIRGGSWVKTSRGYQSPVGSVLHDSDWRIASQICDIPFIDQVYYGEEIYHFKEELQLLGVIVGFSGKVVIEHLKSLLYLKTLTAEAVVLILECMHSVNIPDKLVNALKATNCLKTNIGFKTPGECFLLDPVWGCILDVFDDFPVIDHKFYGDKIFTYKTELKQTGVVIDFEEAIKAFGRVFKQRAASQASFNKHHVESFLLCFRRLKETDYKFPSDFLRIMRSSKWLQTRVGDYRSPGECILSGPDWRSISRITRLPFIDDSDNCYGKFVHEYKEELKSMGVITEFKHGLNFVTTCLRFPSDPSSITHESVFSLLECIRLLHQRYKSLEDHFTKELSKTKELTKHWLRTHAGYRPPDKCLLFDSEWGLFLKPTDGPFIDETFYGPKIASYSKELNAIGVICDVKKGCSLISSHLDLYSESSTIVRIYRYLNEYDWEPENEAAKRIWIPNGEWVNPVECVNYDKDNLFGSRLHVLKNYYDKKLLSFFSSAMGVRSMPSLDDYIEVWKEWESSVEQLSHDKCCKFWTYVLQHERKKTVKNLAESLTKLPTTSGSGLISLLDKRDVFVADNLHLKNLFEQERVFVWYPEPSLASLPRSELLDLYQKIGVRTISESVLKEESSLLDGVKVTQVDPRNIFIGKGLVKLILSFLACCSLKMESEKRHEAVQGLIDLTVHETIEPVVVRYSLLLSSGNIITKKVNRMIRWERESSKFFTQKMDLCSGNISMIKYATYFSEAISVGVLRENVDHVLALSELIKLAFLVKFNEEAVDFLMESKDLQIFWEDEEFLRSAFPVD
;
A
#
# COMPACT_ATOMS: atom_id res chain seq x y z
N MET A 1 17.59 92.02 94.34
CA MET A 1 18.35 92.60 93.22
C MET A 1 18.84 91.46 92.34
N SER A 2 18.53 91.42 91.04
CA SER A 2 19.00 90.36 90.14
C SER A 2 20.33 90.75 89.48
N LEU A 3 21.33 89.88 89.59
CA LEU A 3 22.63 90.06 88.90
C LEU A 3 22.46 89.89 87.37
N PRO A 4 23.22 90.62 86.53
CA PRO A 4 23.17 90.45 85.08
C PRO A 4 23.54 89.02 84.64
N GLU A 5 22.81 88.43 83.68
CA GLU A 5 23.01 87.02 83.27
C GLU A 5 24.44 86.71 82.79
N LYS A 6 25.06 87.60 82.00
CA LYS A 6 26.45 87.40 81.54
C LYS A 6 27.44 87.40 82.72
N PHE A 7 27.21 88.25 83.71
CA PHE A 7 28.02 88.30 84.91
C PHE A 7 27.83 87.04 85.75
N LEU A 8 26.58 86.61 85.96
CA LEU A 8 26.27 85.39 86.67
C LEU A 8 26.83 84.14 85.97
N LYS A 9 26.82 84.10 84.64
CA LYS A 9 27.44 83.02 83.84
C LYS A 9 28.95 82.96 84.01
N CYS A 10 29.64 84.12 83.94
CA CYS A 10 31.08 84.19 84.21
C CYS A 10 31.43 83.72 85.63
N ILE A 11 30.58 84.03 86.61
CA ILE A 11 30.76 83.54 87.99
C ILE A 11 30.53 82.03 88.04
N LYS A 12 29.47 81.51 87.43
CA LYS A 12 29.12 80.08 87.41
C LYS A 12 30.21 79.21 86.80
N GLU A 13 30.73 79.62 85.65
CA GLU A 13 31.67 78.85 84.83
C GLU A 13 33.14 79.17 85.15
N GLY A 14 33.41 80.26 85.86
CA GLY A 14 34.76 80.68 86.24
C GLY A 14 35.36 79.82 87.35
N SER A 15 36.61 79.37 87.19
CA SER A 15 37.30 78.51 88.17
C SER A 15 37.88 79.33 89.33
N TRP A 16 37.03 79.77 90.26
CA TRP A 16 37.44 80.56 91.43
C TRP A 16 37.05 79.94 92.78
N LEU A 17 36.17 78.94 92.80
CA LEU A 17 35.74 78.29 94.03
C LEU A 17 36.74 77.23 94.46
N LYS A 18 37.30 77.35 95.67
CA LYS A 18 38.23 76.38 96.24
C LYS A 18 37.48 75.10 96.57
N VAL A 19 37.98 73.98 96.07
CA VAL A 19 37.40 72.66 96.27
C VAL A 19 38.43 71.67 96.76
N THR A 20 37.96 70.60 97.40
CA THR A 20 38.80 69.55 98.00
C THR A 20 39.64 68.80 96.97
N VAL A 21 39.24 68.81 95.69
CA VAL A 21 39.93 68.10 94.60
C VAL A 21 40.23 69.07 93.45
N ASN A 22 41.47 69.06 92.94
CA ASN A 22 41.93 69.89 91.81
C ASN A 22 41.92 71.42 92.04
N GLY A 23 42.13 71.87 93.28
CA GLY A 23 42.46 73.26 93.58
C GLY A 23 41.27 74.21 93.51
N TYR A 24 41.00 74.78 92.33
CA TYR A 24 39.90 75.73 92.09
C TYR A 24 39.05 75.25 90.92
N ARG A 25 37.72 75.25 91.09
CA ARG A 25 36.77 74.78 90.09
C ARG A 25 35.62 75.76 89.88
N PRO A 26 34.90 75.66 88.75
CA PRO A 26 33.67 76.41 88.54
C PRO A 26 32.64 76.06 89.61
N PRO A 27 31.93 77.04 90.18
CA PRO A 27 30.76 76.77 91.00
C PRO A 27 29.77 75.82 90.32
N SER A 28 29.53 75.95 89.01
CA SER A 28 28.63 75.08 88.23
C SER A 28 29.09 73.63 88.08
N GLU A 29 30.29 73.28 88.53
CA GLU A 29 30.78 71.91 88.59
C GLU A 29 31.04 71.45 90.02
N SER A 30 30.80 72.31 91.02
CA SER A 30 31.17 72.10 92.42
C SER A 30 29.94 71.78 93.29
N PHE A 31 30.17 71.05 94.37
CA PHE A 31 29.11 70.57 95.26
C PHE A 31 29.36 71.00 96.70
N LEU A 32 28.31 71.44 97.39
CA LEU A 32 28.37 71.65 98.84
C LEU A 32 27.94 70.37 99.56
N ILE A 33 28.73 69.92 100.54
CA ILE A 33 28.39 68.75 101.35
C ILE A 33 27.28 69.14 102.34
N SER A 34 26.03 68.85 101.97
CA SER A 34 24.88 68.90 102.88
C SER A 34 24.50 67.49 103.35
N SER A 35 23.74 67.39 104.44
CA SER A 35 23.30 66.10 105.02
C SER A 35 22.50 65.23 104.06
N SER A 36 21.86 65.82 103.04
CA SER A 36 21.09 65.10 102.02
C SER A 36 21.94 64.56 100.85
N LEU A 37 23.09 65.17 100.56
CA LEU A 37 23.99 64.78 99.46
C LEU A 37 25.18 63.92 99.92
N GLY A 38 25.54 63.99 101.20
CA GLY A 38 26.78 63.41 101.73
C GLY A 38 26.98 61.93 101.41
N SER A 39 25.94 61.11 101.47
CA SER A 39 26.03 59.66 101.22
C SER A 39 26.28 59.31 99.74
N ILE A 40 25.74 60.11 98.81
CA ILE A 40 25.92 59.90 97.36
C ILE A 40 27.26 60.45 96.91
N LEU A 41 27.66 61.63 97.39
CA LEU A 41 28.95 62.22 97.03
C LEU A 41 30.11 61.39 97.61
N GLN A 42 29.95 60.77 98.77
CA GLN A 42 30.93 59.83 99.34
C GLN A 42 31.06 58.52 98.56
N ARG A 43 29.96 57.98 98.02
CA ARG A 43 30.01 56.74 97.21
C ARG A 43 30.36 57.03 95.75
N GLY A 44 29.92 58.16 95.22
CA GLY A 44 30.20 58.63 93.88
C GLY A 44 31.64 59.12 93.71
N SER A 45 32.31 59.57 94.79
CA SER A 45 33.74 59.92 94.75
C SER A 45 34.63 58.72 94.46
N VAL A 46 34.14 57.50 94.68
CA VAL A 46 34.82 56.25 94.28
C VAL A 46 34.80 56.06 92.76
N LEU A 47 33.81 56.64 92.06
CA LEU A 47 33.65 56.54 90.61
C LEU A 47 34.35 57.68 89.86
N VAL A 48 34.22 58.91 90.36
CA VAL A 48 34.78 60.11 89.73
C VAL A 48 35.26 61.09 90.78
N ASP A 49 36.21 61.95 90.42
CA ASP A 49 36.62 63.04 91.29
C ASP A 49 35.51 64.09 91.39
N ILE A 50 34.86 64.17 92.56
CA ILE A 50 33.79 65.13 92.82
C ILE A 50 34.40 66.37 93.52
N PRO A 51 34.35 67.55 92.90
CA PRO A 51 34.89 68.77 93.51
C PRO A 51 33.93 69.31 94.58
N LEU A 52 34.21 68.96 95.84
CA LEU A 52 33.44 69.42 97.00
C LEU A 52 33.98 70.78 97.46
N VAL A 53 33.11 71.73 97.82
CA VAL A 53 33.52 73.01 98.38
C VAL A 53 34.39 72.78 99.62
N ASP A 54 35.58 73.37 99.65
CA ASP A 54 36.58 73.15 100.70
C ASP A 54 36.20 73.91 101.98
N GLN A 55 35.43 73.26 102.85
CA GLN A 55 35.04 73.81 104.15
C GLN A 55 36.23 74.07 105.07
N SER A 56 37.36 73.35 104.92
CA SER A 56 38.57 73.62 105.71
C SER A 56 39.22 74.94 105.32
N PHE A 57 39.11 75.32 104.05
CA PHE A 57 39.61 76.59 103.53
C PHE A 57 38.68 77.77 103.84
N TYR A 58 37.36 77.59 103.68
CA TYR A 58 36.38 78.68 103.86
C TYR A 58 35.80 78.79 105.27
N GLY A 59 36.00 77.77 106.11
CA GLY A 59 35.39 77.65 107.44
C GLY A 59 33.93 77.22 107.38
N ASP A 60 33.42 76.67 108.50
CA ASP A 60 32.08 76.07 108.59
C ASP A 60 30.93 77.03 108.23
N LYS A 61 31.16 78.34 108.38
CA LYS A 61 30.20 79.40 108.03
C LYS A 61 29.84 79.45 106.55
N ILE A 62 30.65 78.85 105.66
CA ILE A 62 30.29 78.80 104.22
C ILE A 62 28.96 78.08 103.98
N CYS A 63 28.58 77.17 104.88
CA CYS A 63 27.30 76.47 104.81
C CYS A 63 26.10 77.40 105.08
N GLU A 64 26.31 78.54 105.75
CA GLU A 64 25.25 79.55 105.98
C GLU A 64 24.87 80.29 104.68
N TYR A 65 25.70 80.20 103.64
CA TYR A 65 25.51 80.87 102.33
C TYR A 65 24.96 79.94 101.24
N GLU A 66 24.18 78.93 101.62
CA GLU A 66 23.70 77.88 100.70
C GLU A 66 22.91 78.46 99.49
N GLU A 67 21.99 79.40 99.71
CA GLU A 67 21.18 79.99 98.63
C GLU A 67 22.00 80.91 97.72
N GLU A 68 23.02 81.60 98.25
CA GLU A 68 23.98 82.35 97.46
C GLU A 68 24.86 81.42 96.62
N LEU A 69 25.37 80.33 97.20
CA LEU A 69 26.17 79.31 96.53
C LEU A 69 25.38 78.66 95.38
N LYS A 70 24.12 78.32 95.62
CA LYS A 70 23.17 77.85 94.60
C LYS A 70 22.97 78.87 93.49
N THR A 71 22.82 80.15 93.85
CA THR A 71 22.64 81.24 92.89
C THR A 71 23.85 81.37 91.98
N VAL A 72 25.06 81.23 92.53
CA VAL A 72 26.32 81.25 91.78
C VAL A 72 26.68 79.91 91.12
N GLY A 73 25.83 78.88 91.23
CA GLY A 73 25.92 77.64 90.44
C GLY A 73 26.33 76.38 91.19
N VAL A 74 26.64 76.45 92.48
CA VAL A 74 26.98 75.27 93.28
C VAL A 74 25.80 74.31 93.31
N MET A 75 26.05 73.06 92.95
CA MET A 75 25.05 72.02 92.85
C MET A 75 24.67 71.50 94.24
N LEU A 76 23.37 71.41 94.47
CA LEU A 76 22.77 71.04 95.77
C LEU A 76 21.69 69.95 95.64
N LYS A 77 21.28 69.62 94.42
CA LYS A 77 20.26 68.59 94.19
C LYS A 77 20.86 67.23 93.90
N TYR A 78 20.16 66.22 94.40
CA TYR A 78 20.44 64.82 94.16
C TYR A 78 20.62 64.49 92.66
N GLY A 79 19.70 64.99 91.82
CA GLY A 79 19.70 64.72 90.39
C GLY A 79 20.92 65.30 89.67
N GLU A 80 21.28 66.54 90.01
CA GLU A 80 22.45 67.25 89.46
C GLU A 80 23.75 66.50 89.78
N ALA A 81 23.87 65.93 90.99
CA ALA A 81 25.01 65.09 91.37
C ALA A 81 25.07 63.79 90.55
N CYS A 82 23.95 63.10 90.40
CA CYS A 82 23.86 61.89 89.58
C CYS A 82 24.20 62.15 88.11
N GLU A 83 23.65 63.22 87.52
CA GLU A 83 23.93 63.59 86.13
C GLU A 83 25.41 63.99 85.95
N PHE A 84 25.99 64.74 86.88
CA PHE A 84 27.40 65.10 86.85
C PHE A 84 28.30 63.87 86.93
N ILE A 85 28.06 62.98 87.91
CA ILE A 85 28.85 61.75 88.08
C ILE A 85 28.80 60.92 86.80
N GLY A 86 27.61 60.70 86.26
CA GLY A 86 27.46 59.91 85.04
C GLY A 86 28.07 60.56 83.81
N ARG A 87 27.94 61.89 83.64
CA ARG A 87 28.58 62.64 82.55
C ARG A 87 30.11 62.57 82.62
N GLN A 88 30.69 62.76 83.81
CA GLN A 88 32.13 62.66 84.01
C GLN A 88 32.64 61.23 83.78
N LEU A 89 31.88 60.23 84.24
CA LEU A 89 32.17 58.83 84.01
C LEU A 89 32.11 58.49 82.51
N MET A 90 31.16 59.03 81.75
CA MET A 90 31.11 58.86 80.28
C MET A 90 32.25 59.58 79.55
N ASN A 91 32.66 60.77 80.00
CA ASN A 91 33.84 61.44 79.46
C ASN A 91 35.12 60.62 79.68
N ARG A 92 35.25 59.99 80.86
CA ARG A 92 36.33 59.04 81.15
C ARG A 92 36.23 57.80 80.26
N ALA A 93 35.05 57.21 80.13
CA ALA A 93 34.81 56.03 79.30
C ALA A 93 35.06 56.28 77.79
N ALA A 94 34.85 57.51 77.32
CA ALA A 94 35.15 57.91 75.95
C ALA A 94 36.65 58.06 75.68
N SER A 95 37.43 58.37 76.72
CA SER A 95 38.88 58.57 76.63
C SER A 95 39.68 57.30 76.98
N PHE A 96 39.12 56.42 77.82
CA PHE A 96 39.77 55.21 78.32
C PHE A 96 38.77 54.07 78.52
N THR A 97 39.20 52.83 78.34
CA THR A 97 38.37 51.66 78.65
C THR A 97 38.19 51.52 80.16
N LEU A 98 36.95 51.52 80.64
CA LEU A 98 36.64 51.22 82.05
C LEU A 98 37.05 49.78 82.37
N SER A 99 37.80 49.59 83.47
CA SER A 99 38.18 48.24 83.91
C SER A 99 36.99 47.51 84.54
N LYS A 100 37.07 46.17 84.65
CA LYS A 100 36.10 45.33 85.37
C LYS A 100 35.66 45.95 86.70
N GLY A 101 36.62 46.36 87.53
CA GLY A 101 36.34 46.95 88.85
C GLY A 101 35.51 48.23 88.78
N HIS A 102 35.78 49.11 87.82
CA HIS A 102 34.99 50.34 87.64
C HIS A 102 33.55 50.02 87.22
N VAL A 103 33.34 49.03 86.36
CA VAL A 103 32.01 48.60 85.93
C VAL A 103 31.20 48.01 87.09
N LEU A 104 31.83 47.18 87.93
CA LEU A 104 31.17 46.65 89.13
C LEU A 104 30.81 47.77 90.11
N LEU A 105 31.70 48.74 90.32
CA LEU A 105 31.41 49.91 91.17
C LEU A 105 30.23 50.75 90.63
N ILE A 106 30.09 50.88 89.30
CA ILE A 106 28.93 51.54 88.69
C ILE A 106 27.65 50.76 89.02
N LEU A 107 27.67 49.43 88.90
CA LEU A 107 26.52 48.58 89.20
C LEU A 107 26.18 48.58 90.69
N GLU A 108 27.17 48.51 91.58
CA GLU A 108 27.00 48.67 93.03
C GLU A 108 26.41 50.04 93.39
N PHE A 109 26.81 51.09 92.67
CA PHE A 109 26.25 52.42 92.84
C PHE A 109 24.78 52.46 92.40
N ILE A 110 24.42 51.91 91.22
CA ILE A 110 23.02 51.81 90.79
C ILE A 110 22.20 50.98 91.78
N GLN A 111 22.76 49.86 92.24
CA GLN A 111 22.15 49.01 93.26
C GLN A 111 21.90 49.79 94.55
N TYR A 112 22.86 50.59 95.01
CA TYR A 112 22.71 51.46 96.16
C TYR A 112 21.60 52.50 95.94
N LEU A 113 21.55 53.16 94.77
CA LEU A 113 20.47 54.11 94.45
C LEU A 113 19.11 53.43 94.50
N ARG A 114 19.00 52.23 93.93
CA ARG A 114 17.78 51.42 93.89
C ARG A 114 17.32 50.97 95.27
N ILE A 115 18.19 50.36 96.06
CA ILE A 115 17.89 49.85 97.41
C ILE A 115 17.54 51.01 98.36
N SER A 116 18.20 52.16 98.20
CA SER A 116 17.95 53.35 99.01
C SER A 116 16.72 54.15 98.55
N LEU A 117 15.97 53.67 97.54
CA LEU A 117 14.81 54.33 96.94
C LEU A 117 15.10 55.74 96.42
N LEU A 118 16.32 55.96 95.94
CA LEU A 118 16.78 57.23 95.38
C LEU A 118 16.57 57.25 93.85
N PRO A 119 16.29 58.42 93.23
CA PRO A 119 16.09 58.50 91.79
C PRO A 119 17.33 58.03 90.99
N ALA A 120 17.28 56.84 90.38
CA ALA A 120 18.41 56.34 89.58
C ALA A 120 18.37 56.81 88.11
N ASP A 121 17.24 57.36 87.66
CA ASP A 121 16.96 57.69 86.26
C ASP A 121 17.95 58.70 85.67
N GLN A 122 18.31 59.76 86.40
CA GLN A 122 19.25 60.76 85.90
C GLN A 122 20.66 60.18 85.73
N PHE A 123 21.10 59.34 86.66
CA PHE A 123 22.38 58.63 86.53
C PHE A 123 22.32 57.61 85.38
N VAL A 124 21.34 56.71 85.38
CA VAL A 124 21.15 55.64 84.38
C VAL A 124 21.04 56.22 82.97
N ASN A 125 20.25 57.27 82.77
CA ASN A 125 20.08 57.90 81.46
C ASN A 125 21.36 58.57 80.96
N SER A 126 22.18 59.12 81.86
CA SER A 126 23.46 59.72 81.49
C SER A 126 24.52 58.70 81.06
N ILE A 127 24.40 57.43 81.48
CA ILE A 127 25.41 56.39 81.20
C ILE A 127 24.96 55.31 80.22
N ARG A 128 23.66 55.01 80.12
CA ARG A 128 23.14 53.88 79.30
C ARG A 128 23.47 53.98 77.81
N GLY A 129 23.65 55.19 77.28
CA GLY A 129 24.01 55.40 75.87
C GLY A 129 25.49 55.22 75.55
N GLY A 130 26.37 55.23 76.55
CA GLY A 130 27.81 55.13 76.33
C GLY A 130 28.28 53.70 76.05
N SER A 131 29.35 53.56 75.26
CA SER A 131 29.92 52.26 74.88
C SER A 131 30.99 51.78 75.86
N TRP A 132 30.57 51.33 77.05
CA TRP A 132 31.48 50.99 78.15
C TRP A 132 31.30 49.58 78.72
N VAL A 133 30.29 48.82 78.28
CA VAL A 133 30.09 47.42 78.70
C VAL A 133 30.85 46.49 77.75
N LYS A 134 31.72 45.64 78.29
CA LYS A 134 32.43 44.64 77.50
C LYS A 134 31.48 43.50 77.12
N THR A 135 31.32 43.29 75.82
CA THR A 135 30.53 42.20 75.25
C THR A 135 31.40 41.32 74.35
N SER A 136 30.85 40.20 73.88
CA SER A 136 31.41 39.36 72.82
C SER A 136 31.79 40.14 71.55
N ARG A 137 31.17 41.30 71.31
CA ARG A 137 31.41 42.20 70.16
C ARG A 137 32.30 43.41 70.50
N GLY A 138 32.99 43.37 71.62
CA GLY A 138 33.78 44.51 72.12
C GLY A 138 32.98 45.40 73.08
N TYR A 139 33.45 46.62 73.30
CA TYR A 139 32.77 47.56 74.20
C TYR A 139 31.55 48.15 73.49
N GLN A 140 30.37 47.95 74.08
CA GLN A 140 29.08 48.34 73.53
C GLN A 140 28.25 49.09 74.58
N SER A 141 27.16 49.69 74.12
CA SER A 141 26.16 50.26 75.02
C SER A 141 25.50 49.14 75.84
N PRO A 142 25.22 49.38 77.14
CA PRO A 142 24.35 48.50 77.91
C PRO A 142 23.01 48.23 77.21
N VAL A 143 22.47 49.22 76.49
CA VAL A 143 21.22 49.10 75.75
C VAL A 143 21.37 48.11 74.60
N GLY A 144 20.57 47.03 74.63
CA GLY A 144 20.59 45.99 73.60
C GLY A 144 21.70 44.95 73.78
N SER A 145 22.58 45.11 74.78
CA SER A 145 23.45 44.03 75.24
C SER A 145 22.63 42.95 75.96
N VAL A 146 23.09 41.70 75.94
CA VAL A 146 22.34 40.56 76.48
C VAL A 146 23.12 39.89 77.60
N LEU A 147 22.46 39.63 78.73
CA LEU A 147 23.02 38.78 79.78
C LEU A 147 22.78 37.32 79.38
N HIS A 148 23.86 36.55 79.21
CA HIS A 148 23.78 35.15 78.76
C HIS A 148 23.14 34.26 79.84
N ASP A 149 22.26 33.33 79.43
CA ASP A 149 21.70 32.26 80.25
C ASP A 149 21.56 30.97 79.42
N SER A 150 21.08 29.89 80.03
CA SER A 150 20.96 28.59 79.36
C SER A 150 20.05 28.60 78.13
N ASP A 151 19.07 29.49 78.09
CA ASP A 151 18.03 29.52 77.05
C ASP A 151 18.60 30.09 75.74
N TRP A 152 19.69 30.85 75.83
CA TRP A 152 20.40 31.40 74.67
C TRP A 152 21.34 30.39 73.97
N ARG A 153 21.49 29.16 74.49
CA ARG A 153 22.47 28.17 73.97
C ARG A 153 22.31 27.87 72.47
N ILE A 154 21.07 27.76 71.98
CA ILE A 154 20.80 27.47 70.57
C ILE A 154 20.90 28.76 69.74
N ALA A 155 20.34 29.86 70.25
CA ALA A 155 20.39 31.17 69.60
C ALA A 155 21.83 31.68 69.39
N SER A 156 22.74 31.45 70.34
CA SER A 156 24.15 31.89 70.24
C SER A 156 24.93 31.19 69.13
N GLN A 157 24.49 30.01 68.68
CA GLN A 157 25.09 29.30 67.55
C GLN A 157 24.77 30.01 66.23
N ILE A 158 23.52 30.46 66.07
CA ILE A 158 23.00 31.02 64.81
C ILE A 158 22.96 32.54 64.76
N CYS A 159 23.03 33.21 65.89
CA CYS A 159 22.99 34.67 66.02
C CYS A 159 24.32 35.19 66.54
N ASP A 160 24.65 36.41 66.13
CA ASP A 160 25.78 37.16 66.65
C ASP A 160 25.23 38.17 67.67
N ILE A 161 24.87 37.67 68.85
CA ILE A 161 24.25 38.45 69.93
C ILE A 161 25.36 39.10 70.77
N PRO A 162 25.27 40.39 71.12
CA PRO A 162 26.22 41.07 72.00
C PRO A 162 26.05 40.61 73.46
N PHE A 163 26.45 39.38 73.76
CA PHE A 163 26.45 38.87 75.12
C PHE A 163 27.48 39.60 75.98
N ILE A 164 27.09 40.01 77.19
CA ILE A 164 28.03 40.53 78.19
C ILE A 164 29.11 39.48 78.43
N ASP A 165 30.38 39.92 78.40
CA ASP A 165 31.53 39.02 78.45
C ASP A 165 31.69 38.43 79.86
N GLN A 166 31.11 37.24 80.05
CA GLN A 166 31.19 36.49 81.30
C GLN A 166 32.63 36.15 81.68
N VAL A 167 33.52 35.90 80.70
CA VAL A 167 34.92 35.59 81.00
C VAL A 167 35.62 36.82 81.58
N TYR A 168 35.29 38.00 81.07
CA TYR A 168 35.84 39.27 81.55
C TYR A 168 35.28 39.67 82.92
N TYR A 169 33.96 39.58 83.14
CA TYR A 169 33.33 40.05 84.38
C TYR A 169 33.21 38.98 85.49
N GLY A 170 33.24 37.69 85.16
CA GLY A 170 33.00 36.59 86.12
C GLY A 170 31.56 36.51 86.61
N GLU A 171 31.30 35.58 87.55
CA GLU A 171 29.95 35.31 88.08
C GLU A 171 29.32 36.49 88.86
N GLU A 172 30.15 37.45 89.29
CA GLU A 172 29.73 38.65 90.01
C GLU A 172 28.69 39.46 89.22
N ILE A 173 28.78 39.46 87.88
CA ILE A 173 27.88 40.24 87.01
C ILE A 173 26.41 39.81 87.12
N TYR A 174 26.15 38.54 87.45
CA TYR A 174 24.79 38.01 87.58
C TYR A 174 24.06 38.50 88.83
N HIS A 175 24.79 39.00 89.84
CA HIS A 175 24.20 39.59 91.04
C HIS A 175 23.54 40.95 90.76
N PHE A 176 23.83 41.56 89.61
CA PHE A 176 23.35 42.89 89.22
C PHE A 176 22.28 42.83 88.12
N LYS A 177 21.52 41.73 88.03
CA LYS A 177 20.52 41.50 86.98
C LYS A 177 19.51 42.65 86.86
N GLU A 178 19.03 43.16 87.98
CA GLU A 178 18.02 44.21 88.02
C GLU A 178 18.60 45.57 87.63
N GLU A 179 19.85 45.85 88.01
CA GLU A 179 20.60 47.04 87.63
C GLU A 179 20.96 47.05 86.14
N LEU A 180 21.36 45.89 85.61
CA LEU A 180 21.63 45.71 84.18
C LEU A 180 20.33 45.93 83.37
N GLN A 181 19.19 45.42 83.84
CA GLN A 181 17.89 45.69 83.21
C GLN A 181 17.55 47.19 83.22
N LEU A 182 17.82 47.92 84.31
CA LEU A 182 17.62 49.38 84.37
C LEU A 182 18.47 50.12 83.32
N LEU A 183 19.68 49.63 83.02
CA LEU A 183 20.56 50.16 81.97
C LEU A 183 20.11 49.81 80.55
N GLY A 184 19.11 48.93 80.38
CA GLY A 184 18.62 48.48 79.08
C GLY A 184 19.28 47.20 78.56
N VAL A 185 19.98 46.45 79.41
CA VAL A 185 20.46 45.09 79.11
C VAL A 185 19.26 44.15 79.09
N ILE A 186 19.19 43.32 78.06
CA ILE A 186 18.14 42.31 77.92
C ILE A 186 18.50 41.12 78.81
N VAL A 187 17.59 40.76 79.71
CA VAL A 187 17.75 39.59 80.58
C VAL A 187 16.56 38.66 80.43
N GLY A 188 16.86 37.39 80.15
CA GLY A 188 15.88 36.37 79.76
C GLY A 188 15.71 36.29 78.24
N PHE A 189 15.28 35.13 77.75
CA PHE A 189 15.14 34.86 76.31
C PHE A 189 14.10 35.74 75.63
N SER A 190 14.43 36.23 74.42
CA SER A 190 13.51 37.00 73.58
C SER A 190 13.72 36.67 72.10
N GLY A 191 12.68 36.13 71.45
CA GLY A 191 12.72 35.77 70.02
C GLY A 191 12.98 36.96 69.09
N LYS A 192 12.63 38.18 69.51
CA LYS A 192 12.90 39.40 68.74
C LYS A 192 14.40 39.65 68.56
N VAL A 193 15.20 39.39 69.60
CA VAL A 193 16.66 39.55 69.58
C VAL A 193 17.32 38.54 68.65
N VAL A 194 16.81 37.30 68.63
CA VAL A 194 17.27 36.24 67.72
C VAL A 194 17.13 36.70 66.26
N ILE A 195 16.02 37.33 65.91
CA ILE A 195 15.75 37.83 64.55
C ILE A 195 16.67 39.01 64.19
N GLU A 196 16.85 39.98 65.11
CA GLU A 196 17.67 41.18 64.87
C GLU A 196 19.16 40.86 64.70
N HIS A 197 19.65 39.83 65.42
CA HIS A 197 21.07 39.45 65.47
C HIS A 197 21.39 38.17 64.68
N LEU A 198 20.47 37.66 63.87
CA LEU A 198 20.69 36.46 63.08
C LEU A 198 21.93 36.63 62.17
N LYS A 199 22.88 35.68 62.22
CA LYS A 199 24.03 35.70 61.30
C LYS A 199 23.52 35.63 59.87
N SER A 200 24.30 36.16 58.93
CA SER A 200 23.98 35.99 57.51
C SER A 200 23.84 34.50 57.18
N LEU A 201 22.64 34.09 56.76
CA LEU A 201 22.25 32.70 56.51
C LEU A 201 23.13 32.02 55.45
N LEU A 202 23.86 32.79 54.66
CA LEU A 202 24.86 32.30 53.69
C LEU A 202 26.04 31.56 54.34
N TYR A 203 26.33 31.79 55.62
CA TYR A 203 27.42 31.12 56.36
C TYR A 203 26.96 29.86 57.13
N LEU A 204 25.66 29.58 57.16
CA LEU A 204 25.07 28.48 57.94
C LEU A 204 24.79 27.28 57.02
N LYS A 205 25.85 26.67 56.47
CA LYS A 205 25.75 25.55 55.50
C LYS A 205 25.14 24.27 56.07
N THR A 206 24.96 24.16 57.39
CA THR A 206 24.27 23.04 58.06
C THR A 206 23.66 23.55 59.37
N LEU A 207 22.38 23.93 59.35
CA LEU A 207 21.65 24.21 60.58
C LEU A 207 21.34 22.88 61.28
N THR A 208 21.45 22.84 62.61
CA THR A 208 20.97 21.72 63.41
C THR A 208 19.43 21.69 63.44
N ALA A 209 18.86 20.56 63.79
CA ALA A 209 17.40 20.41 63.89
C ALA A 209 16.80 21.43 64.87
N GLU A 210 17.44 21.60 66.03
CA GLU A 210 17.03 22.52 67.08
C GLU A 210 17.12 23.98 66.64
N ALA A 211 18.11 24.33 65.81
CA ALA A 211 18.24 25.69 65.29
C ALA A 211 17.12 26.03 64.29
N VAL A 212 16.74 25.10 63.42
CA VAL A 212 15.61 25.29 62.50
C VAL A 212 14.30 25.40 63.28
N VAL A 213 14.09 24.53 64.26
CA VAL A 213 12.89 24.58 65.13
C VAL A 213 12.83 25.91 65.89
N LEU A 214 13.94 26.40 66.44
CA LEU A 214 13.99 27.70 67.11
C LEU A 214 13.63 28.86 66.17
N ILE A 215 14.09 28.82 64.91
CA ILE A 215 13.72 29.81 63.90
C ILE A 215 12.21 29.75 63.64
N LEU A 216 11.63 28.56 63.48
CA LEU A 216 10.19 28.38 63.29
C LEU A 216 9.37 28.82 64.52
N GLU A 217 9.88 28.61 65.74
CA GLU A 217 9.28 29.09 66.99
C GLU A 217 9.29 30.62 67.09
N CYS A 218 10.41 31.25 66.72
CA CYS A 218 10.51 32.71 66.61
C CYS A 218 9.56 33.25 65.53
N MET A 219 9.40 32.51 64.43
CA MET A 219 8.44 32.83 63.38
C MET A 219 7.00 32.76 63.89
N HIS A 220 6.68 31.75 64.69
CA HIS A 220 5.36 31.56 65.27
C HIS A 220 4.99 32.61 66.33
N SER A 221 5.97 33.02 67.16
CA SER A 221 5.75 33.87 68.34
C SER A 221 5.79 35.38 68.07
N VAL A 222 6.38 35.81 66.95
CA VAL A 222 6.55 37.23 66.60
C VAL A 222 5.96 37.46 65.21
N ASN A 223 5.05 38.41 65.02
CA ASN A 223 4.60 38.82 63.67
C ASN A 223 5.83 39.23 62.83
N ILE A 224 6.20 38.36 61.89
CA ILE A 224 7.56 38.27 61.34
C ILE A 224 7.82 39.34 60.26
N PRO A 225 9.02 39.92 60.21
CA PRO A 225 9.49 40.74 59.09
C PRO A 225 9.87 39.90 57.85
N ASP A 226 9.44 40.35 56.65
CA ASP A 226 9.74 39.75 55.33
C ASP A 226 11.21 39.35 55.12
N LYS A 227 12.13 40.04 55.80
CA LYS A 227 13.58 39.80 55.73
C LYS A 227 13.99 38.38 56.12
N LEU A 228 13.41 37.80 57.18
CA LEU A 228 13.77 36.45 57.64
C LEU A 228 13.25 35.37 56.67
N VAL A 229 11.99 35.49 56.26
CA VAL A 229 11.35 34.58 55.31
C VAL A 229 12.09 34.57 53.98
N ASN A 230 12.46 35.74 53.47
CA ASN A 230 13.23 35.87 52.22
C ASN A 230 14.64 35.26 52.33
N ALA A 231 15.27 35.37 53.49
CA ALA A 231 16.59 34.78 53.70
C ALA A 231 16.54 33.24 53.78
N LEU A 232 15.49 32.67 54.40
CA LEU A 232 15.27 31.21 54.42
C LEU A 232 14.95 30.68 53.02
N LYS A 233 14.12 31.38 52.24
CA LYS A 233 13.79 31.05 50.84
C LYS A 233 15.02 30.86 49.95
N ALA A 234 16.06 31.67 50.17
CA ALA A 234 17.26 31.69 49.35
C ALA A 234 18.36 30.70 49.80
N THR A 235 18.16 29.97 50.90
CA THR A 235 19.24 29.19 51.55
C THR A 235 18.90 27.69 51.60
N ASN A 236 19.87 26.82 51.33
CA ASN A 236 19.77 25.36 51.48
C ASN A 236 19.77 24.95 52.97
N CYS A 237 18.72 25.29 53.69
CA CYS A 237 18.66 25.18 55.15
C CYS A 237 17.85 23.99 55.66
N LEU A 238 17.03 23.35 54.83
CA LEU A 238 16.18 22.23 55.24
C LEU A 238 16.78 20.88 54.83
N LYS A 239 16.94 19.99 55.80
CA LYS A 239 17.37 18.60 55.62
C LYS A 239 16.21 17.78 55.06
N THR A 240 16.48 17.09 53.95
CA THR A 240 15.55 16.19 53.29
C THR A 240 16.16 14.79 53.15
N ASN A 241 15.36 13.83 52.70
CA ASN A 241 15.80 12.49 52.29
C ASN A 241 16.94 12.51 51.26
N ILE A 242 17.06 13.57 50.44
CA ILE A 242 18.09 13.72 49.39
C ILE A 242 19.11 14.83 49.66
N GLY A 243 19.27 15.23 50.93
CA GLY A 243 20.26 16.22 51.37
C GLY A 243 19.65 17.56 51.78
N PHE A 244 20.47 18.62 51.90
CA PHE A 244 19.99 19.96 52.25
C PHE A 244 19.49 20.72 51.02
N LYS A 245 18.28 21.28 51.09
CA LYS A 245 17.59 21.94 49.98
C LYS A 245 16.98 23.27 50.40
N THR A 246 16.65 24.10 49.42
CA THR A 246 15.90 25.34 49.66
C THR A 246 14.46 25.01 50.04
N PRO A 247 13.80 25.79 50.91
CA PRO A 247 12.41 25.53 51.27
C PRO A 247 11.45 25.39 50.08
N GLY A 248 11.64 26.17 49.02
CA GLY A 248 10.82 26.10 47.81
C GLY A 248 10.89 24.79 47.02
N GLU A 249 11.92 23.97 47.26
CA GLU A 249 12.07 22.65 46.66
C GLU A 249 11.54 21.53 47.56
N CYS A 250 11.33 21.83 48.85
CA CYS A 250 11.01 20.83 49.87
C CYS A 250 9.51 20.53 49.95
N PHE A 251 9.21 19.28 50.30
CA PHE A 251 7.85 18.79 50.54
C PHE A 251 7.72 18.31 51.99
N LEU A 252 6.63 18.69 52.65
CA LEU A 252 6.28 18.11 53.94
C LEU A 252 5.45 16.85 53.71
N LEU A 253 5.87 15.72 54.28
CA LEU A 253 5.17 14.44 54.10
C LEU A 253 3.78 14.49 54.75
N ASP A 254 2.74 14.34 53.94
CA ASP A 254 1.36 14.22 54.42
C ASP A 254 0.95 12.74 54.48
N PRO A 255 0.28 12.29 55.56
CA PRO A 255 -0.07 10.88 55.72
C PRO A 255 -1.09 10.39 54.69
N VAL A 256 -1.87 11.28 54.05
CA VAL A 256 -2.92 10.92 53.09
C VAL A 256 -2.38 10.99 51.66
N TRP A 257 -1.96 12.17 51.21
CA TRP A 257 -1.54 12.38 49.82
C TRP A 257 -0.05 12.25 49.58
N GLY A 258 0.76 12.15 50.64
CA GLY A 258 2.22 12.04 50.55
C GLY A 258 2.72 10.83 49.76
N CYS A 259 1.88 9.81 49.54
CA CYS A 259 2.25 8.65 48.72
C CYS A 259 2.67 9.00 47.29
N ILE A 260 2.29 10.16 46.75
CA ILE A 260 2.72 10.59 45.40
C ILE A 260 4.21 10.91 45.37
N LEU A 261 4.77 11.33 46.51
CA LEU A 261 6.18 11.68 46.65
C LEU A 261 7.06 10.44 46.73
N ASP A 262 6.50 9.30 47.14
CA ASP A 262 7.20 8.01 47.24
C ASP A 262 7.30 7.28 45.89
N VAL A 263 6.61 7.77 44.85
CA VAL A 263 6.64 7.16 43.51
C VAL A 263 8.00 7.37 42.83
N PHE A 264 8.65 8.51 43.07
CA PHE A 264 9.96 8.82 42.51
C PHE A 264 10.91 9.26 43.64
N ASP A 265 12.13 8.73 43.64
CA ASP A 265 13.15 9.05 44.64
C ASP A 265 13.73 10.49 44.54
N ASP A 266 13.20 11.31 43.62
CA ASP A 266 13.72 12.66 43.32
C ASP A 266 13.10 13.76 44.18
N PHE A 267 12.01 13.48 44.92
CA PHE A 267 11.33 14.52 45.71
C PHE A 267 12.07 14.78 47.03
N PRO A 268 12.44 16.05 47.31
CA PRO A 268 13.06 16.41 48.57
C PRO A 268 12.02 16.47 49.69
N VAL A 269 11.77 15.34 50.34
CA VAL A 269 10.85 15.23 51.47
C VAL A 269 11.58 15.58 52.77
N ILE A 270 11.01 16.47 53.57
CA ILE A 270 11.58 16.89 54.87
C ILE A 270 11.83 15.67 55.75
N ASP A 271 13.05 15.58 56.28
CA ASP A 271 13.52 14.45 57.06
C ASP A 271 12.98 14.50 58.50
N HIS A 272 11.82 13.89 58.73
CA HIS A 272 11.20 13.85 60.06
C HIS A 272 12.07 13.12 61.10
N LYS A 273 12.97 12.20 60.68
CA LYS A 273 13.90 11.54 61.61
C LYS A 273 14.97 12.50 62.11
N PHE A 274 15.35 13.47 61.28
CA PHE A 274 16.28 14.53 61.65
C PHE A 274 15.62 15.59 62.54
N TYR A 275 14.40 16.04 62.20
CA TYR A 275 13.74 17.14 62.91
C TYR A 275 12.84 16.73 64.09
N GLY A 276 12.44 15.46 64.17
CA GLY A 276 11.42 14.97 65.09
C GLY A 276 10.00 15.46 64.74
N ASP A 277 9.00 14.93 65.46
CA ASP A 277 7.59 15.19 65.16
C ASP A 277 7.16 16.66 65.36
N LYS A 278 7.94 17.44 66.11
CA LYS A 278 7.72 18.89 66.30
C LYS A 278 7.69 19.65 64.98
N ILE A 279 8.35 19.19 63.92
CA ILE A 279 8.34 19.89 62.64
C ILE A 279 6.93 20.02 62.04
N PHE A 280 6.05 19.08 62.34
CA PHE A 280 4.67 19.07 61.83
C PHE A 280 3.76 20.08 62.52
N THR A 281 4.17 20.71 63.64
CA THR A 281 3.39 21.77 64.28
C THR A 281 3.54 23.11 63.56
N TYR A 282 4.61 23.30 62.79
CA TYR A 282 4.97 24.57 62.13
C TYR A 282 4.58 24.62 60.64
N LYS A 283 3.45 24.02 60.26
CA LYS A 283 3.01 23.95 58.85
C LYS A 283 2.86 25.34 58.21
N THR A 284 2.32 26.30 58.95
CA THR A 284 2.06 27.66 58.44
C THR A 284 3.37 28.38 58.14
N GLU A 285 4.34 28.29 59.04
CA GLU A 285 5.66 28.88 58.94
C GLU A 285 6.46 28.23 57.81
N LEU A 286 6.43 26.90 57.71
CA LEU A 286 7.02 26.16 56.60
C LEU A 286 6.42 26.59 55.25
N LYS A 287 5.09 26.73 55.17
CA LYS A 287 4.42 27.24 53.96
C LYS A 287 4.87 28.66 53.60
N GLN A 288 5.01 29.56 54.58
CA GLN A 288 5.50 30.93 54.35
C GLN A 288 6.92 30.95 53.77
N THR A 289 7.78 30.01 54.18
CA THR A 289 9.13 29.85 53.60
C THR A 289 9.12 29.23 52.20
N GLY A 290 8.01 28.66 51.74
CA GLY A 290 7.87 28.09 50.40
C GLY A 290 7.81 26.57 50.35
N VAL A 291 7.86 25.87 51.49
CA VAL A 291 7.68 24.42 51.54
C VAL A 291 6.30 24.04 51.03
N VAL A 292 6.26 23.03 50.16
CA VAL A 292 5.01 22.48 49.62
C VAL A 292 4.36 21.61 50.68
N ILE A 293 3.20 22.05 51.18
CA ILE A 293 2.43 21.37 52.24
C ILE A 293 1.01 21.00 51.83
N ASP A 294 0.57 21.40 50.63
CA ASP A 294 -0.78 21.12 50.13
C ASP A 294 -0.73 20.28 48.84
N PHE A 295 -1.80 19.51 48.65
CA PHE A 295 -1.91 18.56 47.56
C PHE A 295 -1.89 19.24 46.18
N GLU A 296 -2.45 20.44 46.04
CA GLU A 296 -2.56 21.12 44.76
C GLU A 296 -1.18 21.52 44.20
N GLU A 297 -0.32 22.09 45.03
CA GLU A 297 1.05 22.40 44.63
C GLU A 297 1.91 21.13 44.50
N ALA A 298 1.69 20.14 45.36
CA ALA A 298 2.39 18.87 45.29
C ALA A 298 2.11 18.11 43.98
N ILE A 299 0.84 18.02 43.56
CA ILE A 299 0.48 17.32 42.33
C ILE A 299 0.92 18.08 41.07
N LYS A 300 1.00 19.42 41.11
CA LYS A 300 1.59 20.22 40.04
C LYS A 300 3.08 19.91 39.88
N ALA A 301 3.83 19.86 41.00
CA ALA A 301 5.23 19.47 40.98
C ALA A 301 5.41 18.02 40.51
N PHE A 302 4.59 17.10 41.01
CA PHE A 302 4.56 15.71 40.59
C PHE A 302 4.30 15.57 39.09
N GLY A 303 3.32 16.28 38.55
CA GLY A 303 2.99 16.28 37.12
C GLY A 303 4.15 16.73 36.23
N ARG A 304 4.98 17.70 36.68
CA ARG A 304 6.19 18.13 35.97
C ARG A 304 7.23 16.99 35.91
N VAL A 305 7.51 16.36 37.05
CA VAL A 305 8.47 15.24 37.14
C VAL A 305 7.96 14.03 36.34
N PHE A 306 6.68 13.69 36.50
CA PHE A 306 6.03 12.60 35.75
C PHE A 306 6.17 12.81 34.23
N LYS A 307 5.92 14.03 33.74
CA LYS A 307 6.07 14.36 32.31
C LYS A 307 7.52 14.26 31.84
N GLN A 308 8.47 14.73 32.65
CA GLN A 308 9.91 14.63 32.36
C GLN A 308 10.37 13.17 32.29
N ARG A 309 9.93 12.35 33.25
CA ARG A 309 10.20 10.91 33.30
C ARG A 309 9.57 10.20 32.08
N ALA A 310 8.33 10.51 31.73
CA ALA A 310 7.67 9.90 30.58
C ALA A 310 8.35 10.26 29.25
N ALA A 311 8.99 11.43 29.16
CA ALA A 311 9.73 11.85 27.97
C ALA A 311 11.02 11.05 27.73
N SER A 312 11.64 10.48 28.77
CA SER A 312 12.92 9.78 28.66
C SER A 312 12.84 8.29 28.30
N GLN A 313 11.65 7.77 27.93
CA GLN A 313 11.36 6.42 27.38
C GLN A 313 11.98 5.18 28.07
N ALA A 314 12.63 5.33 29.23
CA ALA A 314 13.22 4.22 30.00
C ALA A 314 13.24 4.49 31.53
N SER A 315 12.50 5.48 32.01
CA SER A 315 12.60 5.94 33.40
C SER A 315 11.53 5.38 34.34
N PHE A 316 10.49 4.72 33.81
CA PHE A 316 9.45 4.04 34.59
C PHE A 316 9.81 2.56 34.71
N ASN A 317 10.23 2.15 35.91
CA ASN A 317 10.45 0.74 36.24
C ASN A 317 9.19 0.15 36.90
N LYS A 318 9.25 -1.14 37.22
CA LYS A 318 8.18 -1.85 37.93
C LYS A 318 7.73 -1.14 39.20
N HIS A 319 8.68 -0.73 40.05
CA HIS A 319 8.40 -0.04 41.32
C HIS A 319 7.66 1.27 41.11
N HIS A 320 8.06 2.11 40.15
CA HIS A 320 7.39 3.38 39.87
C HIS A 320 5.93 3.18 39.45
N VAL A 321 5.67 2.20 38.58
CA VAL A 321 4.30 1.89 38.11
C VAL A 321 3.45 1.33 39.26
N GLU A 322 4.00 0.41 40.04
CA GLU A 322 3.32 -0.19 41.20
C GLU A 322 2.98 0.86 42.27
N SER A 323 3.96 1.65 42.70
CA SER A 323 3.77 2.72 43.68
C SER A 323 2.80 3.79 43.20
N PHE A 324 2.83 4.14 41.91
CA PHE A 324 1.86 5.09 41.34
C PHE A 324 0.43 4.52 41.34
N LEU A 325 0.23 3.27 40.92
CA LEU A 325 -1.10 2.64 40.91
C LEU A 325 -1.66 2.45 42.33
N LEU A 326 -0.81 2.06 43.28
CA LEU A 326 -1.16 1.98 44.70
C LEU A 326 -1.59 3.33 45.25
N CYS A 327 -0.79 4.38 45.00
CA CYS A 327 -1.13 5.72 45.46
C CYS A 327 -2.39 6.27 44.77
N PHE A 328 -2.60 5.99 43.49
CA PHE A 328 -3.80 6.37 42.75
C PHE A 328 -5.06 5.72 43.35
N ARG A 329 -5.01 4.43 43.69
CA ARG A 329 -6.09 3.74 44.40
C ARG A 329 -6.39 4.40 45.74
N ARG A 330 -5.35 4.61 46.56
CA ARG A 330 -5.48 5.22 47.90
C ARG A 330 -6.10 6.61 47.83
N LEU A 331 -5.67 7.45 46.89
CA LEU A 331 -6.20 8.80 46.72
C LEU A 331 -7.66 8.80 46.21
N LYS A 332 -8.03 7.85 45.37
CA LYS A 332 -9.41 7.72 44.86
C LYS A 332 -10.44 7.41 45.96
N GLU A 333 -10.00 6.82 47.08
CA GLU A 333 -10.82 6.55 48.26
C GLU A 333 -10.95 7.75 49.22
N THR A 334 -10.35 8.89 48.89
CA THR A 334 -10.35 10.12 49.70
C THR A 334 -11.06 11.28 48.99
N ASP A 335 -11.20 12.42 49.68
CA ASP A 335 -11.77 13.65 49.08
C ASP A 335 -10.81 14.34 48.08
N TYR A 336 -9.55 13.90 47.98
CA TYR A 336 -8.58 14.47 47.05
C TYR A 336 -8.88 14.07 45.62
N LYS A 337 -9.07 15.07 44.75
CA LYS A 337 -9.31 14.88 43.33
C LYS A 337 -8.09 15.29 42.52
N PHE A 338 -7.59 14.38 41.68
CA PHE A 338 -6.55 14.71 40.70
C PHE A 338 -7.03 15.85 39.79
N PRO A 339 -6.24 16.94 39.65
CA PRO A 339 -6.57 18.03 38.74
C PRO A 339 -6.69 17.55 37.30
N SER A 340 -7.57 18.19 36.52
CA SER A 340 -7.81 17.86 35.11
C SER A 340 -6.53 17.92 34.26
N ASP A 341 -5.64 18.87 34.56
CA ASP A 341 -4.35 19.01 33.89
C ASP A 341 -3.43 17.79 34.11
N PHE A 342 -3.37 17.28 35.34
CA PHE A 342 -2.59 16.08 35.64
C PHE A 342 -3.21 14.84 34.99
N LEU A 343 -4.54 14.69 35.05
CA LEU A 343 -5.24 13.58 34.39
C LEU A 343 -4.96 13.57 32.88
N ARG A 344 -4.89 14.74 32.24
CA ARG A 344 -4.50 14.86 30.83
C ARG A 344 -3.06 14.39 30.62
N ILE A 345 -2.10 14.85 31.44
CA ILE A 345 -0.69 14.41 31.38
C ILE A 345 -0.60 12.88 31.51
N MET A 346 -1.25 12.30 32.52
CA MET A 346 -1.26 10.86 32.77
C MET A 346 -1.84 10.06 31.60
N ARG A 347 -2.94 10.54 30.99
CA ARG A 347 -3.62 9.87 29.87
C ARG A 347 -2.89 10.01 28.54
N SER A 348 -2.13 11.09 28.32
CA SER A 348 -1.45 11.36 27.05
C SER A 348 0.03 10.97 27.04
N SER A 349 0.66 10.87 28.22
CA SER A 349 2.10 10.57 28.33
C SER A 349 2.35 9.09 28.06
N LYS A 350 3.50 8.78 27.43
CA LYS A 350 3.91 7.41 27.11
C LYS A 350 4.74 6.82 28.23
N TRP A 351 4.08 6.23 29.24
CA TRP A 351 4.74 5.74 30.45
C TRP A 351 4.49 4.26 30.76
N LEU A 352 3.57 3.61 30.04
CA LEU A 352 3.31 2.17 30.16
C LEU A 352 4.07 1.40 29.07
N GLN A 353 4.91 0.47 29.47
CA GLN A 353 5.62 -0.43 28.58
C GLN A 353 4.69 -1.55 28.09
N THR A 354 4.73 -1.81 26.78
CA THR A 354 3.99 -2.92 26.17
C THR A 354 4.91 -4.10 25.88
N ARG A 355 4.33 -5.30 25.70
CA ARG A 355 5.05 -6.52 25.28
C ARG A 355 5.73 -6.39 23.91
N VAL A 356 5.41 -5.35 23.13
CA VAL A 356 6.08 -5.05 21.86
C VAL A 356 7.41 -4.29 22.09
N GLY A 357 7.70 -3.91 23.34
CA GLY A 357 8.94 -3.26 23.77
C GLY A 357 8.89 -1.74 23.71
N ASP A 358 7.76 -1.13 23.34
CA ASP A 358 7.57 0.31 23.28
C ASP A 358 6.81 0.85 24.50
N TYR A 359 7.02 2.14 24.81
CA TYR A 359 6.23 2.86 25.80
C TYR A 359 5.07 3.58 25.12
N ARG A 360 3.86 3.40 25.65
CA ARG A 360 2.63 3.95 25.11
C ARG A 360 1.80 4.68 26.16
N SER A 361 0.89 5.50 25.68
CA SER A 361 -0.09 6.15 26.55
C SER A 361 -1.15 5.13 27.00
N PRO A 362 -1.78 5.32 28.17
CA PRO A 362 -2.80 4.39 28.64
C PRO A 362 -3.89 4.06 27.62
N GLY A 363 -4.38 5.05 26.86
CA GLY A 363 -5.40 4.84 25.81
C GLY A 363 -4.93 4.01 24.61
N GLU A 364 -3.62 3.79 24.49
CA GLU A 364 -2.98 2.99 23.44
C GLU A 364 -2.53 1.61 23.93
N CYS A 365 -2.84 1.27 25.18
CA CYS A 365 -2.47 0.01 25.83
C CYS A 365 -3.69 -0.89 26.06
N ILE A 366 -3.45 -2.20 26.00
CA ILE A 366 -4.45 -3.23 26.32
C ILE A 366 -3.98 -4.02 27.54
N LEU A 367 -4.86 -4.23 28.51
CA LEU A 367 -4.60 -5.19 29.58
C LEU A 367 -4.92 -6.60 29.05
N SER A 368 -3.92 -7.47 29.04
CA SER A 368 -4.06 -8.86 28.55
C SER A 368 -5.16 -9.59 29.32
N GLY A 369 -6.01 -10.36 28.62
CA GLY A 369 -7.09 -11.14 29.22
C GLY A 369 -7.42 -12.37 28.38
N PRO A 370 -8.24 -13.31 28.90
CA PRO A 370 -8.56 -14.56 28.21
C PRO A 370 -9.21 -14.34 26.84
N ASP A 371 -10.07 -13.33 26.70
CA ASP A 371 -10.78 -12.98 25.46
C ASP A 371 -9.82 -12.61 24.31
N TRP A 372 -8.61 -12.18 24.63
CA TRP A 372 -7.61 -11.76 23.64
C TRP A 372 -6.72 -12.91 23.15
N ARG A 373 -6.77 -14.08 23.79
CA ARG A 373 -5.81 -15.17 23.58
C ARG A 373 -5.80 -15.66 22.13
N SER A 374 -6.97 -15.91 21.55
CA SER A 374 -7.09 -16.40 20.18
C SER A 374 -6.67 -15.36 19.14
N ILE A 375 -7.08 -14.10 19.30
CA ILE A 375 -6.73 -13.03 18.34
C ILE A 375 -5.25 -12.62 18.42
N SER A 376 -4.63 -12.74 19.61
CA SER A 376 -3.22 -12.40 19.84
C SER A 376 -2.23 -13.24 19.02
N ARG A 377 -2.64 -14.41 18.53
CA ARG A 377 -1.80 -15.27 17.66
C ARG A 377 -1.63 -14.72 16.26
N ILE A 378 -2.55 -13.87 15.81
CA ILE A 378 -2.59 -13.28 14.46
C ILE A 378 -2.54 -11.75 14.49
N THR A 379 -2.21 -11.17 15.65
CA THR A 379 -2.10 -9.72 15.85
C THR A 379 -0.87 -9.40 16.71
N ARG A 380 -0.33 -8.19 16.57
CA ARG A 380 0.67 -7.62 17.49
C ARG A 380 0.05 -6.52 18.35
N LEU A 381 -0.88 -6.92 19.20
CA LEU A 381 -1.60 -6.00 20.07
C LEU A 381 -0.68 -5.40 21.15
N PRO A 382 -0.86 -4.11 21.51
CA PRO A 382 -0.04 -3.42 22.51
C PRO A 382 -0.45 -3.79 23.94
N PHE A 383 -0.27 -5.06 24.31
CA PHE A 383 -0.53 -5.50 25.67
C PHE A 383 0.47 -4.88 26.63
N ILE A 384 0.00 -4.37 27.78
CA ILE A 384 0.88 -4.01 28.91
C ILE A 384 1.78 -5.21 29.22
N ASP A 385 3.07 -4.96 29.40
CA ASP A 385 4.06 -6.01 29.64
C ASP A 385 3.96 -6.55 31.07
N ASP A 386 3.05 -7.51 31.25
CA ASP A 386 2.83 -8.27 32.46
C ASP A 386 3.73 -9.51 32.57
N SER A 387 4.83 -9.57 31.82
CA SER A 387 5.86 -10.61 31.99
C SER A 387 6.67 -10.34 33.26
N ASP A 388 7.19 -11.40 33.89
CA ASP A 388 7.94 -11.27 35.15
C ASP A 388 9.22 -10.44 34.99
N ASN A 389 9.72 -10.28 33.76
CA ASN A 389 10.88 -9.46 33.43
C ASN A 389 10.57 -7.96 33.30
N CYS A 390 9.29 -7.57 33.25
CA CYS A 390 8.85 -6.18 33.22
C CYS A 390 7.99 -5.87 34.45
N TYR A 391 6.66 -5.75 34.30
CA TYR A 391 5.79 -5.46 35.43
C TYR A 391 5.40 -6.74 36.20
N GLY A 392 5.17 -7.85 35.50
CA GLY A 392 4.64 -9.07 36.12
C GLY A 392 3.14 -8.98 36.39
N LYS A 393 2.60 -9.95 37.12
CA LYS A 393 1.13 -10.14 37.23
C LYS A 393 0.39 -9.14 38.11
N PHE A 394 1.07 -8.35 38.95
CA PHE A 394 0.42 -7.37 39.84
C PHE A 394 -0.42 -6.34 39.07
N VAL A 395 -0.07 -6.00 37.83
CA VAL A 395 -0.82 -5.01 37.02
C VAL A 395 -2.29 -5.40 36.81
N HIS A 396 -2.61 -6.70 36.88
CA HIS A 396 -3.98 -7.20 36.78
C HIS A 396 -4.81 -6.89 38.04
N GLU A 397 -4.17 -6.73 39.20
CA GLU A 397 -4.83 -6.31 40.45
C GLU A 397 -5.30 -4.85 40.39
N TYR A 398 -4.73 -4.05 39.48
CA TYR A 398 -5.05 -2.63 39.29
C TYR A 398 -5.90 -2.36 38.03
N LYS A 399 -6.71 -3.34 37.63
CA LYS A 399 -7.54 -3.27 36.42
C LYS A 399 -8.45 -2.03 36.39
N GLU A 400 -9.10 -1.68 37.50
CA GLU A 400 -10.06 -0.57 37.56
C GLU A 400 -9.36 0.79 37.51
N GLU A 401 -8.18 0.90 38.12
CA GLU A 401 -7.32 2.08 38.05
C GLU A 401 -6.86 2.29 36.61
N LEU A 402 -6.26 1.26 35.99
CA LEU A 402 -5.82 1.30 34.59
C LEU A 402 -6.97 1.63 33.63
N LYS A 403 -8.16 1.04 33.84
CA LYS A 403 -9.37 1.37 33.07
C LYS A 403 -9.75 2.85 33.19
N SER A 404 -9.70 3.42 34.40
CA SER A 404 -9.97 4.85 34.62
C SER A 404 -8.94 5.80 33.98
N MET A 405 -7.73 5.30 33.76
CA MET A 405 -6.65 5.98 33.03
C MET A 405 -6.81 5.84 31.51
N GLY A 406 -7.69 4.97 31.02
CA GLY A 406 -7.96 4.78 29.58
C GLY A 406 -7.42 3.47 28.99
N VAL A 407 -6.77 2.62 29.78
CA VAL A 407 -6.33 1.28 29.33
C VAL A 407 -7.54 0.45 28.93
N ILE A 408 -7.40 -0.22 27.80
CA ILE A 408 -8.44 -1.11 27.29
C ILE A 408 -8.39 -2.43 28.03
N THR A 409 -9.43 -2.70 28.82
CA THR A 409 -9.53 -3.92 29.64
C THR A 409 -10.58 -4.91 29.12
N GLU A 410 -11.45 -4.48 28.20
CA GLU A 410 -12.52 -5.30 27.61
C GLU A 410 -12.38 -5.37 26.09
N PHE A 411 -12.62 -6.57 25.54
CA PHE A 411 -12.45 -6.87 24.11
C PHE A 411 -13.19 -5.90 23.19
N LYS A 412 -14.47 -5.64 23.47
CA LYS A 412 -15.36 -4.77 22.68
C LYS A 412 -14.83 -3.33 22.51
N HIS A 413 -14.01 -2.85 23.44
CA HIS A 413 -13.47 -1.50 23.40
C HIS A 413 -12.17 -1.39 22.58
N GLY A 414 -11.45 -2.50 22.37
CA GLY A 414 -10.20 -2.52 21.61
C GLY A 414 -10.30 -3.06 20.18
N LEU A 415 -11.51 -3.16 19.61
CA LEU A 415 -11.72 -3.67 18.25
C LEU A 415 -10.89 -2.90 17.18
N ASN A 416 -10.69 -1.59 17.37
CA ASN A 416 -9.90 -0.76 16.46
C ASN A 416 -8.40 -1.10 16.45
N PHE A 417 -7.89 -1.72 17.53
CA PHE A 417 -6.51 -2.19 17.56
C PHE A 417 -6.33 -3.45 16.71
N VAL A 418 -7.36 -4.29 16.62
CA VAL A 418 -7.28 -5.56 15.86
C VAL A 418 -7.03 -5.30 14.39
N THR A 419 -7.69 -4.31 13.79
CA THR A 419 -7.52 -3.98 12.37
C THR A 419 -6.15 -3.36 12.08
N THR A 420 -5.67 -2.47 12.95
CA THR A 420 -4.39 -1.75 12.78
C THR A 420 -3.16 -2.59 13.16
N CYS A 421 -3.33 -3.56 14.06
CA CYS A 421 -2.26 -4.41 14.56
C CYS A 421 -2.34 -5.85 14.04
N LEU A 422 -3.17 -6.13 13.04
CA LEU A 422 -3.23 -7.44 12.40
C LEU A 422 -1.84 -7.80 11.85
N ARG A 423 -1.39 -9.03 12.10
CA ARG A 423 -0.12 -9.53 11.59
C ARG A 423 -0.12 -11.04 11.57
N PHE A 424 -0.34 -11.61 10.40
CA PHE A 424 -0.35 -13.06 10.27
C PHE A 424 1.07 -13.64 10.41
N PRO A 425 1.18 -14.86 10.98
CA PRO A 425 2.45 -15.58 11.02
C PRO A 425 2.97 -15.85 9.60
N SER A 426 4.30 -15.95 9.45
CA SER A 426 4.92 -16.25 8.16
C SER A 426 4.52 -17.63 7.62
N ASP A 427 4.29 -18.59 8.52
CA ASP A 427 3.70 -19.88 8.19
C ASP A 427 2.20 -19.88 8.53
N PRO A 428 1.31 -19.88 7.52
CA PRO A 428 -0.14 -19.90 7.72
C PRO A 428 -0.64 -21.15 8.44
N SER A 429 0.11 -22.27 8.43
CA SER A 429 -0.29 -23.52 9.09
C SER A 429 -0.45 -23.38 10.60
N SER A 430 0.22 -22.39 11.19
CA SER A 430 0.14 -22.06 12.61
C SER A 430 -1.14 -21.29 13.00
N ILE A 431 -1.94 -20.83 12.03
CA ILE A 431 -3.20 -20.14 12.27
C ILE A 431 -4.26 -21.15 12.68
N THR A 432 -4.75 -21.03 13.91
CA THR A 432 -5.80 -21.90 14.43
C THR A 432 -7.20 -21.41 14.05
N HIS A 433 -8.17 -22.32 13.92
CA HIS A 433 -9.54 -21.96 13.55
C HIS A 433 -10.18 -20.98 14.57
N GLU A 434 -9.83 -21.08 15.85
CA GLU A 434 -10.28 -20.13 16.89
C GLU A 434 -9.77 -18.70 16.65
N SER A 435 -8.56 -18.53 16.11
CA SER A 435 -8.01 -17.21 15.78
C SER A 435 -8.78 -16.57 14.64
N VAL A 436 -9.14 -17.36 13.62
CA VAL A 436 -9.97 -16.92 12.50
C VAL A 436 -11.36 -16.54 13.00
N PHE A 437 -12.01 -17.37 13.83
CA PHE A 437 -13.30 -17.03 14.41
C PHE A 437 -13.24 -15.77 15.29
N SER A 438 -12.18 -15.56 16.07
CA SER A 438 -12.00 -14.32 16.81
C SER A 438 -11.88 -13.11 15.90
N LEU A 439 -11.21 -13.23 14.74
CA LEU A 439 -11.13 -12.15 13.76
C LEU A 439 -12.49 -11.87 13.12
N LEU A 440 -13.21 -12.91 12.70
CA LEU A 440 -14.55 -12.77 12.12
C LEU A 440 -15.55 -12.17 13.14
N GLU A 441 -15.45 -12.53 14.41
CA GLU A 441 -16.25 -11.91 15.47
C GLU A 441 -15.87 -10.43 15.69
N CYS A 442 -14.58 -10.06 15.57
CA CYS A 442 -14.19 -8.66 15.56
C CYS A 442 -14.83 -7.90 14.41
N ILE A 443 -14.81 -8.48 13.20
CA ILE A 443 -15.41 -7.89 12.00
C ILE A 443 -16.91 -7.72 12.19
N ARG A 444 -17.61 -8.73 12.73
CA ARG A 444 -19.03 -8.67 13.07
C ARG A 444 -19.34 -7.53 14.03
N LEU A 445 -18.60 -7.42 15.13
CA LEU A 445 -18.82 -6.37 16.14
C LEU A 445 -18.52 -4.97 15.59
N LEU A 446 -17.47 -4.84 14.78
CA LEU A 446 -17.17 -3.60 14.07
C LEU A 446 -18.31 -3.23 13.10
N HIS A 447 -18.78 -4.20 12.32
CA HIS A 447 -19.88 -3.98 11.38
C HIS A 447 -21.17 -3.54 12.09
N GLN A 448 -21.50 -4.12 13.25
CA GLN A 448 -22.62 -3.67 14.08
C GLN A 448 -22.46 -2.24 14.59
N ARG A 449 -21.23 -1.85 14.97
CA ARG A 449 -20.91 -0.50 15.47
C ARG A 449 -20.97 0.57 14.38
N TYR A 450 -20.64 0.21 13.15
CA TYR A 450 -20.58 1.11 11.99
C TYR A 450 -21.76 0.95 11.02
N LYS A 451 -22.91 0.46 11.49
CA LYS A 451 -24.14 0.21 10.67
C LYS A 451 -24.56 1.35 9.73
N SER A 452 -24.11 2.59 9.92
CA SER A 452 -24.40 3.74 9.05
C SER A 452 -23.30 4.08 8.02
N LEU A 453 -22.21 3.31 7.96
CA LEU A 453 -20.96 3.63 7.24
C LEU A 453 -20.38 2.40 6.48
N GLU A 454 -21.24 1.49 6.03
CA GLU A 454 -20.89 0.22 5.33
C GLU A 454 -19.78 0.41 4.28
N ASP A 455 -19.81 1.53 3.55
CA ASP A 455 -18.89 1.81 2.45
C ASP A 455 -17.48 2.26 2.91
N HIS A 456 -17.36 2.92 4.06
CA HIS A 456 -16.05 3.35 4.60
C HIS A 456 -15.34 2.21 5.35
N PHE A 457 -16.09 1.39 6.08
CA PHE A 457 -15.53 0.24 6.81
C PHE A 457 -14.91 -0.80 5.87
N THR A 458 -15.62 -1.13 4.79
CA THR A 458 -15.16 -2.10 3.77
C THR A 458 -13.94 -1.57 3.00
N LYS A 459 -13.88 -0.25 2.74
CA LYS A 459 -12.70 0.41 2.14
C LYS A 459 -11.48 0.43 3.06
N GLU A 460 -11.66 0.56 4.38
CA GLU A 460 -10.54 0.52 5.33
C GLU A 460 -10.04 -0.91 5.57
N LEU A 461 -10.94 -1.90 5.65
CA LEU A 461 -10.51 -3.30 5.74
C LEU A 461 -9.75 -3.75 4.49
N SER A 462 -10.23 -3.42 3.30
CA SER A 462 -9.58 -3.82 2.04
C SER A 462 -8.19 -3.18 1.83
N LYS A 463 -7.90 -2.03 2.47
CA LYS A 463 -6.55 -1.43 2.50
C LYS A 463 -5.58 -2.15 3.43
N THR A 464 -6.06 -3.04 4.30
CA THR A 464 -5.22 -3.75 5.26
C THR A 464 -4.37 -4.78 4.52
N LYS A 465 -3.10 -4.45 4.24
CA LYS A 465 -2.14 -5.30 3.52
C LYS A 465 -2.01 -6.73 4.08
N GLU A 466 -2.29 -6.93 5.36
CA GLU A 466 -2.23 -8.26 5.96
C GLU A 466 -3.41 -9.14 5.52
N LEU A 467 -4.59 -8.57 5.27
CA LEU A 467 -5.76 -9.33 4.83
C LEU A 467 -5.62 -9.86 3.39
N THR A 468 -4.73 -9.29 2.58
CA THR A 468 -4.44 -9.77 1.22
C THR A 468 -3.41 -10.91 1.17
N LYS A 469 -2.91 -11.38 2.32
CA LYS A 469 -2.00 -12.52 2.40
C LYS A 469 -2.74 -13.86 2.38
N HIS A 470 -1.98 -14.94 2.20
CA HIS A 470 -2.48 -16.31 2.25
C HIS A 470 -2.70 -16.75 3.69
N TRP A 471 -3.92 -16.64 4.22
CA TRP A 471 -4.22 -16.98 5.63
C TRP A 471 -5.51 -17.78 5.82
N LEU A 472 -6.44 -17.75 4.87
CA LEU A 472 -7.64 -18.58 4.90
C LEU A 472 -7.32 -19.96 4.33
N ARG A 473 -7.67 -21.00 5.08
CA ARG A 473 -7.49 -22.38 4.64
C ARG A 473 -8.63 -22.78 3.71
N THR A 474 -8.28 -23.30 2.55
CA THR A 474 -9.22 -23.82 1.56
C THR A 474 -8.84 -25.25 1.18
N HIS A 475 -9.70 -25.95 0.45
CA HIS A 475 -9.37 -27.24 -0.16
C HIS A 475 -8.22 -27.15 -1.20
N ALA A 476 -7.86 -25.94 -1.65
CA ALA A 476 -6.71 -25.67 -2.51
C ALA A 476 -5.48 -25.12 -1.73
N GLY A 477 -5.45 -25.26 -0.40
CA GLY A 477 -4.41 -24.72 0.49
C GLY A 477 -4.73 -23.31 1.01
N TYR A 478 -3.73 -22.63 1.58
CA TYR A 478 -3.93 -21.28 2.11
C TYR A 478 -4.01 -20.23 1.00
N ARG A 479 -5.04 -19.39 1.04
CA ARG A 479 -5.37 -18.39 0.03
C ARG A 479 -5.76 -17.06 0.66
N PRO A 480 -5.59 -15.95 -0.06
CA PRO A 480 -6.18 -14.68 0.33
C PRO A 480 -7.70 -14.71 0.15
N PRO A 481 -8.46 -13.90 0.91
CA PRO A 481 -9.92 -13.89 0.86
C PRO A 481 -10.54 -13.77 -0.54
N ASP A 482 -10.00 -12.91 -1.40
CA ASP A 482 -10.47 -12.70 -2.78
C ASP A 482 -10.22 -13.89 -3.72
N LYS A 483 -9.47 -14.89 -3.24
CA LYS A 483 -9.21 -16.17 -3.90
C LYS A 483 -9.81 -17.35 -3.13
N CYS A 484 -10.82 -17.08 -2.29
CA CYS A 484 -11.57 -18.09 -1.55
C CYS A 484 -13.05 -18.05 -1.94
N LEU A 485 -13.68 -19.23 -1.89
CA LEU A 485 -15.13 -19.40 -2.06
C LEU A 485 -15.74 -19.90 -0.74
N LEU A 486 -16.94 -19.43 -0.39
CA LEU A 486 -17.70 -20.01 0.71
C LEU A 486 -18.70 -21.03 0.15
N PHE A 487 -18.55 -22.30 0.51
CA PHE A 487 -19.44 -23.37 0.04
C PHE A 487 -20.79 -23.31 0.77
N ASP A 488 -21.88 -23.45 0.02
CA ASP A 488 -23.25 -23.52 0.55
C ASP A 488 -24.12 -24.48 -0.28
N SER A 489 -25.43 -24.51 -0.01
CA SER A 489 -26.36 -25.38 -0.72
C SER A 489 -26.53 -25.04 -2.20
N GLU A 490 -26.36 -23.77 -2.60
CA GLU A 490 -26.46 -23.37 -4.01
C GLU A 490 -25.25 -23.88 -4.79
N TRP A 491 -24.05 -23.78 -4.21
CA TRP A 491 -22.84 -24.40 -4.76
C TRP A 491 -22.98 -25.92 -4.91
N GLY A 492 -23.60 -26.57 -3.91
CA GLY A 492 -23.81 -28.02 -3.88
C GLY A 492 -24.71 -28.59 -4.97
N LEU A 493 -25.48 -27.74 -5.68
CA LEU A 493 -26.25 -28.16 -6.86
C LEU A 493 -25.35 -28.53 -8.04
N PHE A 494 -24.15 -27.93 -8.10
CA PHE A 494 -23.26 -28.04 -9.25
C PHE A 494 -21.89 -28.60 -8.91
N LEU A 495 -21.29 -28.20 -7.79
CA LEU A 495 -19.90 -28.46 -7.42
C LEU A 495 -19.80 -29.20 -6.08
N LYS A 496 -18.65 -29.85 -5.87
CA LYS A 496 -18.21 -30.39 -4.57
C LYS A 496 -17.27 -29.39 -3.90
N PRO A 497 -17.10 -29.45 -2.57
CA PRO A 497 -16.14 -28.60 -1.85
C PRO A 497 -14.69 -28.70 -2.37
N THR A 498 -14.32 -29.80 -3.01
CA THR A 498 -12.97 -30.02 -3.57
C THR A 498 -12.77 -29.49 -4.99
N ASP A 499 -13.83 -29.01 -5.65
CA ASP A 499 -13.80 -28.60 -7.06
C ASP A 499 -13.32 -27.16 -7.27
N GLY A 500 -12.96 -26.48 -6.18
CA GLY A 500 -12.41 -25.14 -6.21
C GLY A 500 -11.75 -24.77 -4.90
N PRO A 501 -11.29 -23.51 -4.76
CA PRO A 501 -10.70 -23.00 -3.54
C PRO A 501 -11.78 -22.67 -2.49
N PHE A 502 -12.67 -23.62 -2.20
CA PHE A 502 -13.67 -23.47 -1.15
C PHE A 502 -13.00 -23.53 0.22
N ILE A 503 -13.45 -22.67 1.13
CA ILE A 503 -13.03 -22.66 2.52
C ILE A 503 -13.21 -24.06 3.11
N ASP A 504 -12.16 -24.55 3.77
CA ASP A 504 -12.09 -25.93 4.28
C ASP A 504 -12.99 -26.07 5.51
N GLU A 505 -14.25 -26.45 5.29
CA GLU A 505 -15.23 -26.67 6.35
C GLU A 505 -14.79 -27.81 7.29
N THR A 506 -13.96 -28.76 6.85
CA THR A 506 -13.44 -29.81 7.74
C THR A 506 -12.48 -29.26 8.79
N PHE A 507 -11.81 -28.16 8.48
CA PHE A 507 -10.92 -27.46 9.41
C PHE A 507 -11.66 -26.45 10.30
N TYR A 508 -12.59 -25.66 9.73
CA TYR A 508 -13.30 -24.61 10.47
C TYR A 508 -14.59 -25.10 11.16
N GLY A 509 -15.16 -26.22 10.72
CA GLY A 509 -16.48 -26.70 11.11
C GLY A 509 -17.63 -25.89 10.49
N PRO A 510 -18.88 -26.37 10.62
CA PRO A 510 -20.06 -25.77 9.97
C PRO A 510 -20.39 -24.36 10.48
N LYS A 511 -19.81 -23.97 11.63
CA LYS A 511 -19.95 -22.63 12.19
C LYS A 511 -19.45 -21.54 11.23
N ILE A 512 -18.50 -21.83 10.34
CA ILE A 512 -17.94 -20.86 9.40
C ILE A 512 -19.00 -20.22 8.49
N ALA A 513 -20.02 -21.00 8.10
CA ALA A 513 -21.13 -20.51 7.28
C ALA A 513 -21.93 -19.38 7.98
N SER A 514 -21.99 -19.37 9.31
CA SER A 514 -22.64 -18.30 10.07
C SER A 514 -21.96 -16.93 9.94
N TYR A 515 -20.72 -16.90 9.42
CA TYR A 515 -19.94 -15.68 9.19
C TYR A 515 -19.92 -15.25 7.72
N SER A 516 -20.90 -15.68 6.91
CA SER A 516 -20.93 -15.39 5.47
C SER A 516 -20.86 -13.89 5.14
N LYS A 517 -21.53 -13.04 5.93
CA LYS A 517 -21.51 -11.58 5.74
C LYS A 517 -20.12 -11.00 6.01
N GLU A 518 -19.45 -11.45 7.06
CA GLU A 518 -18.11 -11.02 7.45
C GLU A 518 -17.07 -11.51 6.44
N LEU A 519 -17.19 -12.75 5.96
CA LEU A 519 -16.34 -13.33 4.92
C LEU A 519 -16.49 -12.57 3.59
N ASN A 520 -17.72 -12.27 3.19
CA ASN A 520 -17.98 -11.45 1.99
C ASN A 520 -17.40 -10.04 2.13
N ALA A 521 -17.49 -9.42 3.31
CA ALA A 521 -16.95 -8.09 3.56
C ALA A 521 -15.41 -8.01 3.44
N ILE A 522 -14.71 -9.13 3.62
CA ILE A 522 -13.25 -9.20 3.44
C ILE A 522 -12.82 -9.72 2.05
N GLY A 523 -13.77 -10.01 1.17
CA GLY A 523 -13.52 -10.39 -0.23
C GLY A 523 -13.78 -11.84 -0.59
N VAL A 524 -14.19 -12.70 0.36
CA VAL A 524 -14.59 -14.09 0.04
C VAL A 524 -15.82 -14.09 -0.83
N ILE A 525 -15.76 -14.79 -1.96
CA ILE A 525 -16.87 -14.84 -2.89
C ILE A 525 -17.90 -15.83 -2.36
N CYS A 526 -19.06 -15.30 -1.97
CA CYS A 526 -20.19 -16.10 -1.51
C CYS A 526 -21.24 -16.30 -2.63
N ASP A 527 -21.29 -15.39 -3.61
CA ASP A 527 -22.23 -15.45 -4.72
C ASP A 527 -21.80 -16.46 -5.78
N VAL A 528 -22.70 -17.39 -6.10
CA VAL A 528 -22.42 -18.50 -7.01
C VAL A 528 -22.07 -18.03 -8.42
N LYS A 529 -22.69 -16.96 -8.92
CA LYS A 529 -22.38 -16.45 -10.26
C LYS A 529 -21.03 -15.74 -10.29
N LYS A 530 -20.69 -14.95 -9.27
CA LYS A 530 -19.41 -14.21 -9.19
C LYS A 530 -18.18 -15.10 -9.08
N GLY A 531 -18.33 -16.35 -8.63
CA GLY A 531 -17.18 -17.26 -8.49
C GLY A 531 -16.73 -17.95 -9.78
N CYS A 532 -17.43 -17.77 -10.90
CA CYS A 532 -17.10 -18.45 -12.16
C CYS A 532 -15.64 -18.22 -12.60
N SER A 533 -15.15 -16.98 -12.57
CA SER A 533 -13.76 -16.68 -12.95
C SER A 533 -12.74 -17.37 -12.04
N LEU A 534 -13.01 -17.48 -10.73
CA LEU A 534 -12.11 -18.12 -9.77
C LEU A 534 -12.13 -19.65 -9.89
N ILE A 535 -13.30 -20.24 -10.13
CA ILE A 535 -13.42 -21.68 -10.42
C ILE A 535 -12.72 -22.01 -11.74
N SER A 536 -12.95 -21.22 -12.78
CA SER A 536 -12.29 -21.43 -14.07
C SER A 536 -10.78 -21.36 -13.97
N SER A 537 -10.21 -20.47 -13.15
CA SER A 537 -8.75 -20.38 -12.99
C SER A 537 -8.13 -21.61 -12.31
N HIS A 538 -8.95 -22.49 -11.71
CA HIS A 538 -8.50 -23.73 -11.08
C HIS A 538 -8.66 -24.95 -11.99
N LEU A 539 -9.28 -24.82 -13.18
CA LEU A 539 -9.52 -25.93 -14.11
C LEU A 539 -8.23 -26.71 -14.43
N ASP A 540 -7.14 -26.00 -14.73
CA ASP A 540 -5.83 -26.57 -15.11
C ASP A 540 -5.15 -27.36 -13.97
N LEU A 541 -5.63 -27.25 -12.73
CA LEU A 541 -5.11 -28.01 -11.59
C LEU A 541 -5.69 -29.43 -11.50
N TYR A 542 -6.76 -29.70 -12.25
CA TYR A 542 -7.42 -30.99 -12.26
C TYR A 542 -7.01 -31.79 -13.50
N SER A 543 -6.90 -33.11 -13.33
CA SER A 543 -6.70 -34.10 -14.40
C SER A 543 -7.83 -35.12 -14.49
N GLU A 544 -8.78 -35.06 -13.55
CA GLU A 544 -9.92 -35.98 -13.52
C GLU A 544 -11.08 -35.42 -14.37
N SER A 545 -11.41 -36.14 -15.46
CA SER A 545 -12.48 -35.75 -16.39
C SER A 545 -13.83 -35.54 -15.69
N SER A 546 -14.14 -36.32 -14.65
CA SER A 546 -15.42 -36.21 -13.92
C SER A 546 -15.59 -34.85 -13.22
N THR A 547 -14.49 -34.30 -12.71
CA THR A 547 -14.44 -33.02 -11.99
C THR A 547 -14.42 -31.86 -12.98
N ILE A 548 -13.63 -31.96 -14.05
CA ILE A 548 -13.59 -30.95 -15.12
C ILE A 548 -14.96 -30.80 -15.79
N VAL A 549 -15.63 -31.91 -16.15
CA VAL A 549 -16.97 -31.89 -16.74
C VAL A 549 -17.99 -31.24 -15.81
N ARG A 550 -17.89 -31.49 -14.50
CA ARG A 550 -18.78 -30.88 -13.50
C ARG A 550 -18.56 -29.36 -13.41
N ILE A 551 -17.31 -28.92 -13.44
CA ILE A 551 -16.96 -27.49 -13.52
C ILE A 551 -17.47 -26.86 -14.82
N TYR A 552 -17.30 -27.51 -15.99
CA TYR A 552 -17.85 -26.96 -17.24
C TYR A 552 -19.37 -26.82 -17.23
N ARG A 553 -20.10 -27.76 -16.61
CA ARG A 553 -21.56 -27.64 -16.46
C ARG A 553 -21.94 -26.45 -15.59
N TYR A 554 -21.22 -26.24 -14.49
CA TYR A 554 -21.39 -25.06 -13.65
C TYR A 554 -21.12 -23.77 -14.43
N LEU A 555 -20.00 -23.67 -15.15
CA LEU A 555 -19.67 -22.49 -15.95
C LEU A 555 -20.71 -22.22 -17.05
N ASN A 556 -21.23 -23.27 -17.69
CA ASN A 556 -22.29 -23.16 -18.68
C ASN A 556 -23.62 -22.68 -18.09
N GLU A 557 -24.00 -23.12 -16.88
CA GLU A 557 -25.26 -22.69 -16.24
C GLU A 557 -25.32 -21.18 -16.00
N TYR A 558 -24.16 -20.56 -15.75
CA TYR A 558 -24.04 -19.13 -15.47
C TYR A 558 -23.58 -18.30 -16.67
N ASP A 559 -23.62 -18.87 -17.87
CA ASP A 559 -23.21 -18.23 -19.13
C ASP A 559 -21.80 -17.61 -19.02
N TRP A 560 -20.88 -18.28 -18.33
CA TRP A 560 -19.54 -17.75 -18.11
C TRP A 560 -18.74 -17.73 -19.42
N GLU A 561 -18.04 -16.63 -19.67
CA GLU A 561 -17.14 -16.48 -20.80
C GLU A 561 -15.70 -16.19 -20.31
N PRO A 562 -14.69 -16.80 -20.95
CA PRO A 562 -13.29 -16.59 -20.64
C PRO A 562 -12.84 -15.16 -20.96
N GLU A 563 -12.24 -14.49 -19.97
CA GLU A 563 -11.78 -13.10 -20.10
C GLU A 563 -10.61 -12.94 -21.09
N ASN A 564 -9.77 -13.97 -21.25
CA ASN A 564 -8.54 -13.95 -22.06
C ASN A 564 -8.38 -15.22 -22.91
N GLU A 565 -7.67 -15.13 -24.04
CA GLU A 565 -7.40 -16.26 -24.94
C GLU A 565 -6.69 -17.45 -24.26
N ALA A 566 -5.79 -17.19 -23.30
CA ALA A 566 -5.11 -18.24 -22.55
C ALA A 566 -6.06 -19.09 -21.68
N ALA A 567 -7.20 -18.54 -21.27
CA ALA A 567 -8.21 -19.25 -20.48
C ALA A 567 -9.12 -20.12 -21.35
N LYS A 568 -9.03 -20.04 -22.69
CA LYS A 568 -9.91 -20.76 -23.60
C LYS A 568 -9.51 -22.23 -23.81
N ARG A 569 -8.70 -22.84 -22.95
CA ARG A 569 -8.24 -24.22 -23.16
C ARG A 569 -9.36 -25.22 -22.92
N ILE A 570 -9.37 -26.29 -23.71
CA ILE A 570 -10.37 -27.34 -23.62
C ILE A 570 -9.68 -28.63 -23.20
N TRP A 571 -10.21 -29.29 -22.18
CA TRP A 571 -9.74 -30.59 -21.75
C TRP A 571 -10.15 -31.66 -22.77
N ILE A 572 -9.24 -32.54 -23.14
CA ILE A 572 -9.56 -33.76 -23.87
C ILE A 572 -9.37 -34.94 -22.90
N PRO A 573 -10.37 -35.84 -22.75
CA PRO A 573 -10.29 -36.96 -21.81
C PRO A 573 -9.13 -37.96 -22.00
N ASN A 574 -8.29 -37.81 -23.02
CA ASN A 574 -7.03 -38.53 -23.22
C ASN A 574 -5.86 -37.95 -22.40
N GLY A 575 -6.08 -36.87 -21.64
CA GLY A 575 -5.12 -36.33 -20.68
C GLY A 575 -4.47 -35.01 -21.07
N GLU A 576 -4.98 -34.29 -22.08
CA GLU A 576 -4.35 -33.09 -22.61
C GLU A 576 -5.30 -31.88 -22.65
N TRP A 577 -4.71 -30.68 -22.58
CA TRP A 577 -5.40 -29.39 -22.67
C TRP A 577 -5.05 -28.71 -23.99
N VAL A 578 -6.02 -28.60 -24.89
CA VAL A 578 -5.84 -28.14 -26.29
C VAL A 578 -6.43 -26.76 -26.54
N ASN A 579 -6.04 -26.14 -27.65
CA ASN A 579 -6.60 -24.86 -28.07
C ASN A 579 -7.96 -25.07 -28.80
N PRO A 580 -8.95 -24.18 -28.62
CA PRO A 580 -10.22 -24.25 -29.36
C PRO A 580 -10.08 -24.31 -30.88
N VAL A 581 -9.02 -23.73 -31.45
CA VAL A 581 -8.79 -23.74 -32.91
C VAL A 581 -8.51 -25.15 -33.44
N GLU A 582 -7.95 -26.02 -32.58
CA GLU A 582 -7.66 -27.43 -32.84
C GLU A 582 -8.90 -28.32 -32.58
N CYS A 583 -10.02 -27.73 -32.16
CA CYS A 583 -11.25 -28.44 -31.83
C CYS A 583 -12.37 -28.14 -32.83
N VAL A 584 -13.22 -29.14 -33.06
CA VAL A 584 -14.52 -28.99 -33.73
C VAL A 584 -15.57 -29.77 -32.96
N ASN A 585 -16.82 -29.28 -32.94
CA ASN A 585 -17.88 -30.03 -32.28
C ASN A 585 -18.23 -31.31 -33.04
N TYR A 586 -18.32 -31.23 -34.36
CA TYR A 586 -18.78 -32.31 -35.23
C TYR A 586 -17.84 -32.49 -36.42
N ASP A 587 -17.44 -33.73 -36.68
CA ASP A 587 -16.87 -34.15 -37.96
C ASP A 587 -17.85 -35.10 -38.64
N LYS A 588 -18.64 -34.57 -39.58
CA LYS A 588 -19.66 -35.36 -40.30
C LYS A 588 -19.02 -36.37 -41.25
N ASP A 589 -17.87 -36.03 -41.82
CA ASP A 589 -17.24 -36.80 -42.89
C ASP A 589 -16.20 -37.79 -42.35
N ASN A 590 -15.83 -37.65 -41.07
CA ASN A 590 -14.83 -38.45 -40.38
C ASN A 590 -13.46 -38.40 -41.08
N LEU A 591 -13.08 -37.21 -41.55
CA LEU A 591 -11.83 -36.95 -42.27
C LEU A 591 -10.75 -36.34 -41.36
N PHE A 592 -11.13 -35.77 -40.22
CA PHE A 592 -10.26 -34.88 -39.43
C PHE A 592 -9.81 -35.48 -38.10
N GLY A 593 -10.24 -36.69 -37.74
CA GLY A 593 -9.97 -37.28 -36.42
C GLY A 593 -8.48 -37.45 -36.05
N SER A 594 -7.56 -37.35 -37.01
CA SER A 594 -6.11 -37.34 -36.77
C SER A 594 -5.49 -35.94 -36.62
N ARG A 595 -6.23 -34.86 -36.95
CA ARG A 595 -5.75 -33.46 -36.93
C ARG A 595 -6.52 -32.58 -35.96
N LEU A 596 -7.83 -32.79 -35.82
CA LEU A 596 -8.73 -31.99 -35.00
C LEU A 596 -9.38 -32.85 -33.92
N HIS A 597 -9.56 -32.28 -32.74
CA HIS A 597 -10.28 -32.92 -31.65
C HIS A 597 -11.79 -32.76 -31.84
N VAL A 598 -12.47 -33.85 -32.13
CA VAL A 598 -13.93 -33.88 -32.32
C VAL A 598 -14.64 -33.99 -30.97
N LEU A 599 -15.13 -32.86 -30.45
CA LEU A 599 -15.64 -32.76 -29.07
C LEU A 599 -16.89 -33.59 -28.80
N LYS A 600 -17.74 -33.87 -29.81
CA LYS A 600 -18.91 -34.75 -29.66
C LYS A 600 -18.55 -36.14 -29.14
N ASN A 601 -17.33 -36.60 -29.39
CA ASN A 601 -16.89 -37.92 -28.94
C ASN A 601 -16.66 -37.97 -27.41
N TYR A 602 -16.53 -36.80 -26.77
CA TYR A 602 -16.16 -36.66 -25.36
C TYR A 602 -17.26 -36.00 -24.51
N TYR A 603 -18.03 -35.08 -25.11
CA TYR A 603 -18.93 -34.19 -24.39
C TYR A 603 -20.38 -34.27 -24.87
N ASP A 604 -21.31 -34.01 -23.95
CA ASP A 604 -22.73 -33.94 -24.26
C ASP A 604 -23.12 -32.67 -25.04
N LYS A 605 -24.30 -32.71 -25.69
CA LYS A 605 -24.75 -31.62 -26.57
C LYS A 605 -24.83 -30.25 -25.88
N LYS A 606 -25.10 -30.20 -24.56
CA LYS A 606 -25.17 -28.92 -23.84
C LYS A 606 -23.78 -28.30 -23.73
N LEU A 607 -22.78 -29.10 -23.38
CA LEU A 607 -21.39 -28.64 -23.33
C LEU A 607 -20.81 -28.31 -24.70
N LEU A 608 -21.23 -28.98 -25.78
CA LEU A 608 -20.85 -28.57 -27.14
C LEU A 608 -21.35 -27.16 -27.48
N SER A 609 -22.55 -26.80 -27.02
CA SER A 609 -23.09 -25.44 -27.18
C SER A 609 -22.25 -24.44 -26.39
N PHE A 610 -21.89 -24.77 -25.15
CA PHE A 610 -21.00 -23.96 -24.30
C PHE A 610 -19.65 -23.68 -24.97
N PHE A 611 -18.99 -24.71 -25.50
CA PHE A 611 -17.69 -24.53 -26.15
C PHE A 611 -17.80 -23.67 -27.42
N SER A 612 -18.91 -23.74 -28.15
CA SER A 612 -19.13 -22.84 -29.27
C SER A 612 -19.39 -21.39 -28.85
N SER A 613 -20.19 -21.15 -27.81
CA SER A 613 -20.53 -19.79 -27.36
C SER A 613 -19.37 -19.13 -26.61
N ALA A 614 -18.84 -19.80 -25.58
CA ALA A 614 -17.84 -19.22 -24.68
C ALA A 614 -16.40 -19.35 -25.20
N MET A 615 -16.05 -20.49 -25.82
CA MET A 615 -14.68 -20.77 -26.24
C MET A 615 -14.44 -20.53 -27.74
N GLY A 616 -15.47 -20.22 -28.52
CA GLY A 616 -15.37 -20.00 -29.96
C GLY A 616 -15.08 -21.26 -30.78
N VAL A 617 -15.37 -22.45 -30.25
CA VAL A 617 -15.18 -23.71 -30.98
C VAL A 617 -16.11 -23.78 -32.18
N ARG A 618 -15.50 -24.05 -33.34
CA ARG A 618 -16.20 -24.19 -34.62
C ARG A 618 -17.11 -25.41 -34.59
N SER A 619 -18.33 -25.27 -35.08
CA SER A 619 -19.30 -26.37 -35.12
C SER A 619 -18.84 -27.50 -36.05
N MET A 620 -18.25 -27.13 -37.19
CA MET A 620 -17.79 -28.03 -38.25
C MET A 620 -16.43 -27.54 -38.78
N PRO A 621 -15.61 -28.42 -39.39
CA PRO A 621 -14.39 -28.02 -40.09
C PRO A 621 -14.65 -26.97 -41.18
N SER A 622 -13.69 -26.07 -41.39
CA SER A 622 -13.74 -25.03 -42.42
C SER A 622 -13.13 -25.51 -43.74
N LEU A 623 -13.33 -24.74 -44.82
CA LEU A 623 -12.68 -25.00 -46.11
C LEU A 623 -11.16 -25.11 -45.99
N ASP A 624 -10.52 -24.29 -45.15
CA ASP A 624 -9.07 -24.31 -44.97
C ASP A 624 -8.62 -25.64 -44.35
N ASP A 625 -9.38 -26.20 -43.39
CA ASP A 625 -9.09 -27.52 -42.83
C ASP A 625 -9.15 -28.61 -43.93
N TYR A 626 -10.16 -28.57 -44.82
CA TYR A 626 -10.24 -29.49 -45.97
C TYR A 626 -9.05 -29.32 -46.92
N ILE A 627 -8.66 -28.08 -47.24
CA ILE A 627 -7.50 -27.79 -48.11
C ILE A 627 -6.21 -28.34 -47.50
N GLU A 628 -6.01 -28.19 -46.20
CA GLU A 628 -4.83 -28.73 -45.53
C GLU A 628 -4.80 -30.26 -45.55
N VAL A 629 -5.93 -30.93 -45.30
CA VAL A 629 -6.05 -32.38 -45.45
C VAL A 629 -5.74 -32.81 -46.89
N TRP A 630 -6.16 -32.04 -47.89
CA TRP A 630 -5.82 -32.33 -49.28
C TRP A 630 -4.31 -32.20 -49.54
N LYS A 631 -3.65 -31.16 -49.03
CA LYS A 631 -2.19 -30.99 -49.17
C LYS A 631 -1.40 -32.14 -48.52
N GLU A 632 -1.89 -32.70 -47.41
CA GLU A 632 -1.32 -33.91 -46.83
C GLU A 632 -1.48 -35.11 -47.78
N TRP A 633 -2.62 -35.25 -48.43
CA TRP A 633 -2.79 -36.29 -49.47
C TRP A 633 -1.91 -36.06 -50.69
N GLU A 634 -1.65 -34.81 -51.09
CA GLU A 634 -0.74 -34.47 -52.21
C GLU A 634 0.72 -34.85 -51.93
N SER A 635 1.12 -34.81 -50.66
CA SER A 635 2.48 -35.10 -50.18
C SER A 635 2.67 -36.54 -49.69
N SER A 636 1.58 -37.25 -49.40
CA SER A 636 1.60 -38.65 -49.01
C SER A 636 1.93 -39.58 -50.19
N VAL A 637 2.58 -40.71 -49.87
CA VAL A 637 2.80 -41.82 -50.82
C VAL A 637 1.58 -42.76 -50.86
N GLU A 638 0.64 -42.62 -49.92
CA GLU A 638 -0.56 -43.45 -49.84
C GLU A 638 -1.57 -43.13 -50.93
N GLN A 639 -2.24 -44.16 -51.45
CA GLN A 639 -3.28 -44.00 -52.45
C GLN A 639 -4.57 -43.45 -51.83
N LEU A 640 -5.14 -42.41 -52.47
CA LEU A 640 -6.38 -41.79 -52.00
C LEU A 640 -7.57 -42.72 -52.25
N SER A 641 -8.30 -43.09 -51.19
CA SER A 641 -9.50 -43.92 -51.31
C SER A 641 -10.67 -43.17 -51.95
N HIS A 642 -11.52 -43.89 -52.67
CA HIS A 642 -12.73 -43.35 -53.30
C HIS A 642 -13.64 -42.60 -52.30
N ASP A 643 -13.90 -43.16 -51.11
CA ASP A 643 -14.74 -42.53 -50.08
C ASP A 643 -14.21 -41.17 -49.61
N LYS A 644 -12.91 -41.09 -49.27
CA LYS A 644 -12.26 -39.83 -48.87
C LYS A 644 -12.32 -38.77 -49.98
N CYS A 645 -12.07 -39.17 -51.23
CA CYS A 645 -12.15 -38.29 -52.38
C CYS A 645 -13.59 -37.76 -52.58
N CYS A 646 -14.59 -38.64 -52.53
CA CYS A 646 -16.00 -38.26 -52.61
C CYS A 646 -16.40 -37.26 -51.52
N LYS A 647 -16.02 -37.50 -50.26
CA LYS A 647 -16.36 -36.60 -49.15
C LYS A 647 -15.77 -35.21 -49.34
N PHE A 648 -14.49 -35.12 -49.72
CA PHE A 648 -13.83 -33.85 -50.00
C PHE A 648 -14.55 -33.06 -51.11
N TRP A 649 -14.75 -33.66 -52.29
CA TRP A 649 -15.37 -32.95 -53.42
C TRP A 649 -16.84 -32.64 -53.16
N THR A 650 -17.56 -33.47 -52.39
CA THR A 650 -18.93 -33.19 -51.96
C THR A 650 -18.99 -31.92 -51.12
N TYR A 651 -18.08 -31.79 -50.15
CA TYR A 651 -17.98 -30.60 -49.31
C TYR A 651 -17.65 -29.36 -50.15
N VAL A 652 -16.69 -29.47 -51.07
CA VAL A 652 -16.28 -28.36 -51.95
C VAL A 652 -17.43 -27.86 -52.81
N LEU A 653 -18.20 -28.75 -53.45
CA LEU A 653 -19.36 -28.35 -54.26
C LEU A 653 -20.44 -27.68 -53.41
N GLN A 654 -20.74 -28.20 -52.22
CA GLN A 654 -21.73 -27.61 -51.31
C GLN A 654 -21.36 -26.19 -50.85
N HIS A 655 -20.06 -25.84 -50.88
CA HIS A 655 -19.54 -24.55 -50.43
C HIS A 655 -18.92 -23.73 -51.58
N GLU A 656 -19.31 -24.03 -52.81
CA GLU A 656 -18.82 -23.36 -54.01
C GLU A 656 -19.27 -21.89 -54.04
N ARG A 657 -18.35 -20.99 -53.72
CA ARG A 657 -18.48 -19.53 -53.87
C ARG A 657 -17.30 -19.01 -54.70
N LYS A 658 -17.45 -17.86 -55.37
CA LYS A 658 -16.37 -17.27 -56.19
C LYS A 658 -15.02 -17.17 -55.45
N LYS A 659 -15.04 -16.85 -54.15
CA LYS A 659 -13.83 -16.79 -53.29
C LYS A 659 -13.25 -18.19 -52.98
N THR A 660 -14.10 -19.17 -52.69
CA THR A 660 -13.73 -20.58 -52.44
C THR A 660 -12.99 -21.17 -53.64
N VAL A 661 -13.51 -20.96 -54.85
CA VAL A 661 -12.95 -21.50 -56.09
C VAL A 661 -11.56 -20.91 -56.37
N LYS A 662 -11.37 -19.60 -56.17
CA LYS A 662 -10.04 -18.97 -56.31
C LYS A 662 -9.03 -19.54 -55.32
N ASN A 663 -9.41 -19.68 -54.05
CA ASN A 663 -8.54 -20.26 -53.02
C ASN A 663 -8.15 -21.72 -53.36
N LEU A 664 -9.10 -22.53 -53.84
CA LEU A 664 -8.85 -23.89 -54.28
C LEU A 664 -7.92 -23.93 -55.49
N ALA A 665 -8.14 -23.06 -56.49
CA ALA A 665 -7.29 -22.98 -57.67
C ALA A 665 -5.83 -22.64 -57.32
N GLU A 666 -5.61 -21.76 -56.32
CA GLU A 666 -4.27 -21.38 -55.85
C GLU A 666 -3.65 -22.44 -54.93
N SER A 667 -4.46 -23.18 -54.16
CA SER A 667 -3.98 -24.09 -53.12
C SER A 667 -3.77 -25.53 -53.56
N LEU A 668 -4.57 -26.04 -54.51
CA LEU A 668 -4.48 -27.42 -55.00
C LEU A 668 -3.42 -27.51 -56.10
N THR A 669 -2.35 -28.27 -55.83
CA THR A 669 -1.26 -28.48 -56.78
C THR A 669 -1.46 -29.74 -57.61
N LYS A 670 -2.12 -30.75 -57.03
CA LYS A 670 -2.44 -32.01 -57.69
C LYS A 670 -3.93 -32.30 -57.63
N LEU A 671 -4.43 -32.92 -58.69
CA LEU A 671 -5.84 -33.28 -58.86
C LEU A 671 -6.01 -34.78 -59.05
N PRO A 672 -7.17 -35.33 -58.67
CA PRO A 672 -7.44 -36.74 -58.83
C PRO A 672 -7.67 -37.08 -60.29
N THR A 673 -7.03 -38.16 -60.75
CA THR A 673 -7.23 -38.71 -62.08
C THR A 673 -7.78 -40.12 -62.03
N THR A 674 -8.63 -40.43 -63.02
CA THR A 674 -9.14 -41.77 -63.24
C THR A 674 -8.04 -42.68 -63.78
N SER A 675 -7.75 -43.75 -63.06
CA SER A 675 -7.10 -44.92 -63.65
C SER A 675 -8.14 -46.02 -63.87
N GLY A 676 -8.10 -46.69 -65.03
CA GLY A 676 -9.07 -47.74 -65.39
C GLY A 676 -9.13 -48.95 -64.44
N SER A 677 -8.34 -48.96 -63.35
CA SER A 677 -8.31 -49.98 -62.32
C SER A 677 -9.06 -49.59 -61.03
N GLY A 678 -9.84 -48.49 -61.02
CA GLY A 678 -10.60 -48.04 -59.85
C GLY A 678 -9.75 -47.36 -58.75
N LEU A 679 -8.45 -47.16 -59.01
CA LEU A 679 -7.52 -46.48 -58.10
C LEU A 679 -7.43 -44.98 -58.47
N ILE A 680 -7.48 -44.10 -57.47
CA ILE A 680 -7.35 -42.65 -57.67
C ILE A 680 -5.88 -42.26 -57.51
N SER A 681 -5.31 -41.65 -58.54
CA SER A 681 -3.95 -41.09 -58.51
C SER A 681 -4.02 -39.57 -58.48
N LEU A 682 -3.11 -38.90 -57.77
CA LEU A 682 -3.00 -37.45 -57.76
C LEU A 682 -1.88 -37.02 -58.72
N LEU A 683 -2.22 -36.30 -59.80
CA LEU A 683 -1.26 -35.75 -60.77
C LEU A 683 -1.22 -34.23 -60.68
N ASP A 684 -0.10 -33.62 -61.10
CA ASP A 684 0.03 -32.17 -61.17
C ASP A 684 -1.14 -31.58 -61.97
N LYS A 685 -1.80 -30.56 -61.42
CA LYS A 685 -2.96 -29.90 -62.03
C LYS A 685 -2.72 -29.51 -63.50
N ARG A 686 -1.48 -29.17 -63.87
CA ARG A 686 -1.09 -28.78 -65.24
C ARG A 686 -1.14 -29.94 -66.24
N ASP A 687 -1.05 -31.16 -65.73
CA ASP A 687 -1.02 -32.43 -66.49
C ASP A 687 -2.33 -33.21 -66.40
N VAL A 688 -3.34 -32.60 -65.79
CA VAL A 688 -4.70 -33.13 -65.74
C VAL A 688 -5.58 -32.34 -66.71
N PHE A 689 -6.44 -33.06 -67.45
CA PHE A 689 -7.27 -32.48 -68.50
C PHE A 689 -8.74 -32.88 -68.36
N VAL A 690 -9.62 -31.98 -68.79
CA VAL A 690 -11.04 -32.28 -69.02
C VAL A 690 -11.20 -32.89 -70.41
N ALA A 691 -11.85 -34.05 -70.47
CA ALA A 691 -12.14 -34.75 -71.71
C ALA A 691 -13.36 -34.13 -72.44
N ASP A 692 -13.15 -33.02 -73.15
CA ASP A 692 -14.18 -32.32 -73.92
C ASP A 692 -14.43 -32.93 -75.32
N ASN A 693 -13.43 -33.63 -75.87
CA ASN A 693 -13.52 -34.34 -77.14
C ASN A 693 -13.45 -35.86 -76.94
N LEU A 694 -14.50 -36.59 -77.35
CA LEU A 694 -14.59 -38.04 -77.16
C LEU A 694 -13.51 -38.82 -77.93
N HIS A 695 -13.12 -38.37 -79.13
CA HIS A 695 -12.07 -39.01 -79.90
C HIS A 695 -10.71 -38.89 -79.17
N LEU A 696 -10.36 -37.68 -78.73
CA LEU A 696 -9.13 -37.44 -77.97
C LEU A 696 -9.17 -38.16 -76.62
N LYS A 697 -10.33 -38.19 -75.96
CA LYS A 697 -10.53 -38.98 -74.74
C LYS A 697 -10.12 -40.43 -74.95
N ASN A 698 -10.68 -41.08 -75.97
CA ASN A 698 -10.41 -42.48 -76.26
C ASN A 698 -8.93 -42.73 -76.64
N LEU A 699 -8.27 -41.76 -77.29
CA LEU A 699 -6.85 -41.88 -77.66
C LEU A 699 -5.90 -41.84 -76.45
N PHE A 700 -6.22 -41.01 -75.46
CA PHE A 700 -5.37 -40.78 -74.28
C PHE A 700 -5.91 -41.46 -73.02
N GLU A 701 -6.94 -42.30 -73.12
CA GLU A 701 -7.63 -42.91 -71.98
C GLU A 701 -6.69 -43.71 -71.07
N GLN A 702 -5.69 -44.39 -71.65
CA GLN A 702 -4.72 -45.20 -70.93
C GLN A 702 -3.64 -44.39 -70.20
N GLU A 703 -3.51 -43.09 -70.51
CA GLU A 703 -2.41 -42.25 -70.01
C GLU A 703 -2.70 -41.64 -68.62
N ARG A 704 -3.88 -41.90 -68.04
CA ARG A 704 -4.32 -41.43 -66.70
C ARG A 704 -4.28 -39.90 -66.54
N VAL A 705 -4.44 -39.17 -67.64
CA VAL A 705 -4.35 -37.70 -67.68
C VAL A 705 -5.71 -37.01 -67.50
N PHE A 706 -6.81 -37.76 -67.40
CA PHE A 706 -8.14 -37.17 -67.26
C PHE A 706 -8.57 -37.02 -65.81
N VAL A 707 -9.25 -35.92 -65.51
CA VAL A 707 -9.88 -35.67 -64.21
C VAL A 707 -10.75 -36.84 -63.78
N TRP A 708 -10.72 -37.14 -62.48
CA TRP A 708 -11.52 -38.20 -61.89
C TRP A 708 -12.98 -37.80 -61.69
N TYR A 709 -13.88 -38.79 -61.82
CA TYR A 709 -15.30 -38.66 -61.48
C TYR A 709 -15.75 -39.85 -60.64
N PRO A 710 -16.73 -39.69 -59.73
CA PRO A 710 -17.32 -40.81 -59.03
C PRO A 710 -18.10 -41.71 -60.01
N GLU A 711 -17.83 -43.02 -59.96
CA GLU A 711 -18.55 -44.03 -60.75
C GLU A 711 -19.17 -45.07 -59.79
N PRO A 712 -20.53 -45.16 -59.71
CA PRO A 712 -21.52 -44.36 -60.42
C PRO A 712 -21.59 -42.90 -59.92
N SER A 713 -22.14 -42.01 -60.75
CA SER A 713 -22.37 -40.61 -60.37
C SER A 713 -23.25 -40.54 -59.12
N LEU A 714 -22.82 -39.76 -58.13
CA LEU A 714 -23.58 -39.54 -56.90
C LEU A 714 -24.47 -38.30 -57.04
N ALA A 715 -25.67 -38.32 -56.44
CA ALA A 715 -26.55 -37.15 -56.44
C ALA A 715 -25.91 -35.92 -55.74
N SER A 716 -25.04 -36.16 -54.76
CA SER A 716 -24.29 -35.12 -54.05
C SER A 716 -23.05 -34.62 -54.80
N LEU A 717 -22.66 -35.30 -55.87
CA LEU A 717 -21.54 -34.96 -56.76
C LEU A 717 -21.96 -35.16 -58.22
N PRO A 718 -22.86 -34.32 -58.75
CA PRO A 718 -23.24 -34.40 -60.15
C PRO A 718 -22.03 -34.20 -61.05
N ARG A 719 -21.84 -35.10 -62.02
CA ARG A 719 -20.70 -35.05 -62.94
C ARG A 719 -20.57 -33.72 -63.68
N SER A 720 -21.68 -33.09 -64.05
CA SER A 720 -21.72 -31.79 -64.73
C SER A 720 -21.21 -30.65 -63.86
N GLU A 721 -21.57 -30.62 -62.58
CA GLU A 721 -21.13 -29.59 -61.64
C GLU A 721 -19.64 -29.75 -61.29
N LEU A 722 -19.19 -30.99 -61.12
CA LEU A 722 -17.77 -31.27 -60.88
C LEU A 722 -16.90 -30.91 -62.10
N LEU A 723 -17.41 -31.11 -63.33
CA LEU A 723 -16.72 -30.69 -64.56
C LEU A 723 -16.58 -29.16 -64.64
N ASP A 724 -17.65 -28.43 -64.35
CA ASP A 724 -17.64 -26.96 -64.30
C ASP A 724 -16.66 -26.46 -63.22
N LEU A 725 -16.64 -27.10 -62.05
CA LEU A 725 -15.67 -26.80 -60.99
C LEU A 725 -14.22 -27.04 -61.46
N TYR A 726 -13.93 -28.16 -62.13
CA TYR A 726 -12.59 -28.45 -62.66
C TYR A 726 -12.13 -27.37 -63.65
N GLN A 727 -13.02 -26.91 -64.53
CA GLN A 727 -12.72 -25.81 -65.45
C GLN A 727 -12.43 -24.51 -64.68
N LYS A 728 -13.26 -24.18 -63.68
CA LYS A 728 -13.08 -22.96 -62.86
C LYS A 728 -11.81 -22.95 -62.01
N ILE A 729 -11.29 -24.11 -61.58
CA ILE A 729 -10.01 -24.20 -60.85
C ILE A 729 -8.77 -24.20 -61.78
N GLY A 730 -9.00 -24.11 -63.09
CA GLY A 730 -7.97 -23.91 -64.11
C GLY A 730 -7.49 -25.20 -64.79
N VAL A 731 -8.28 -26.27 -64.79
CA VAL A 731 -7.98 -27.49 -65.57
C VAL A 731 -8.27 -27.22 -67.05
N ARG A 732 -7.28 -27.51 -67.90
CA ARG A 732 -7.39 -27.31 -69.36
C ARG A 732 -8.22 -28.40 -70.03
N THR A 733 -8.82 -28.11 -71.16
CA THR A 733 -9.46 -29.12 -72.02
C THR A 733 -8.41 -29.87 -72.83
N ILE A 734 -8.71 -31.12 -73.20
CA ILE A 734 -7.79 -31.95 -73.97
C ILE A 734 -7.68 -31.44 -75.41
N SER A 735 -8.75 -30.90 -76.00
CA SER A 735 -8.75 -30.36 -77.36
C SER A 735 -7.81 -29.17 -77.54
N GLU A 736 -7.73 -28.27 -76.55
CA GLU A 736 -6.83 -27.10 -76.56
C GLU A 736 -5.36 -27.49 -76.30
N SER A 737 -5.13 -28.63 -75.66
CA SER A 737 -3.79 -29.03 -75.20
C SER A 737 -3.07 -29.99 -76.16
N VAL A 738 -3.79 -30.58 -77.11
CA VAL A 738 -3.22 -31.53 -78.08
C VAL A 738 -2.86 -30.81 -79.37
N LEU A 739 -1.60 -30.91 -79.77
CA LEU A 739 -1.14 -30.49 -81.10
C LEU A 739 -1.43 -31.57 -82.12
N LYS A 740 -2.18 -31.23 -83.17
CA LYS A 740 -2.44 -32.08 -84.32
C LYS A 740 -1.46 -31.71 -85.44
N GLU A 741 -0.54 -32.61 -85.75
CA GLU A 741 0.36 -32.51 -86.90
C GLU A 741 -0.07 -33.49 -87.99
N GLU A 742 -0.35 -32.97 -89.17
CA GLU A 742 -0.59 -33.79 -90.36
C GLU A 742 0.77 -34.09 -90.99
N SER A 743 1.25 -35.33 -90.89
CA SER A 743 2.58 -35.68 -91.41
C SER A 743 2.62 -35.61 -92.93
N SER A 744 3.73 -35.11 -93.49
CA SER A 744 4.04 -35.25 -94.91
C SER A 744 4.09 -36.73 -95.28
N LEU A 745 3.61 -37.08 -96.49
CA LEU A 745 3.83 -38.41 -97.03
C LEU A 745 5.33 -38.63 -97.15
N LEU A 746 5.82 -39.75 -96.61
CA LEU A 746 7.22 -40.14 -96.68
C LEU A 746 7.65 -40.27 -98.16
N ASP A 747 8.85 -39.76 -98.50
CA ASP A 747 9.44 -39.97 -99.82
C ASP A 747 9.49 -41.47 -100.15
N GLY A 748 8.81 -41.88 -101.23
CA GLY A 748 8.86 -43.25 -101.76
C GLY A 748 7.54 -44.05 -101.79
N VAL A 749 6.40 -43.48 -101.38
CA VAL A 749 5.09 -44.18 -101.48
C VAL A 749 4.65 -44.30 -102.95
N LYS A 750 4.23 -45.50 -103.39
CA LYS A 750 3.63 -45.73 -104.71
C LYS A 750 2.23 -45.11 -104.75
N VAL A 751 2.10 -44.01 -105.47
CA VAL A 751 0.84 -43.30 -105.66
C VAL A 751 0.36 -43.50 -107.09
N THR A 752 -0.92 -43.83 -107.29
CA THR A 752 -1.56 -43.88 -108.61
C THR A 752 -2.42 -42.64 -108.82
N GLN A 753 -2.19 -41.89 -109.89
CA GLN A 753 -3.06 -40.77 -110.27
C GLN A 753 -4.39 -41.32 -110.80
N VAL A 754 -5.51 -40.79 -110.31
CA VAL A 754 -6.87 -41.21 -110.70
C VAL A 754 -7.70 -40.00 -111.14
N ASP A 755 -8.68 -40.21 -112.02
CA ASP A 755 -9.61 -39.16 -112.44
C ASP A 755 -10.43 -38.69 -111.21
N PRO A 756 -10.47 -37.38 -110.91
CA PRO A 756 -11.27 -36.83 -109.79
C PRO A 756 -12.74 -37.26 -109.80
N ARG A 757 -13.33 -37.53 -110.97
CA ARG A 757 -14.71 -38.02 -111.09
C ARG A 757 -14.90 -39.41 -110.50
N ASN A 758 -13.86 -40.25 -110.52
CA ASN A 758 -13.92 -41.61 -109.94
C ASN A 758 -14.05 -41.61 -108.42
N ILE A 759 -13.71 -40.49 -107.76
CA ILE A 759 -13.89 -40.29 -106.32
C ILE A 759 -14.97 -39.26 -106.00
N PHE A 760 -15.89 -39.05 -106.94
CA PHE A 760 -17.04 -38.16 -106.84
C PHE A 760 -16.71 -36.67 -106.68
N ILE A 761 -15.54 -36.23 -107.12
CA ILE A 761 -15.23 -34.80 -107.32
C ILE A 761 -15.68 -34.43 -108.73
N GLY A 762 -16.89 -33.90 -108.84
CA GLY A 762 -17.52 -33.53 -110.10
C GLY A 762 -18.60 -32.46 -109.93
N LYS A 763 -19.37 -32.21 -110.99
CA LYS A 763 -20.36 -31.13 -111.08
C LYS A 763 -21.32 -31.08 -109.87
N GLY A 764 -21.87 -32.20 -109.42
CA GLY A 764 -22.77 -32.25 -108.27
C GLY A 764 -22.14 -31.77 -106.95
N LEU A 765 -20.87 -32.10 -106.69
CA LEU A 765 -20.13 -31.61 -105.52
C LEU A 765 -19.85 -30.11 -105.62
N VAL A 766 -19.39 -29.65 -106.79
CA VAL A 766 -19.06 -28.22 -107.01
C VAL A 766 -20.32 -27.35 -106.92
N LYS A 767 -21.42 -27.82 -107.50
CA LYS A 767 -22.74 -27.15 -107.42
C LYS A 767 -23.22 -27.02 -105.98
N LEU A 768 -23.12 -28.09 -105.20
CA LEU A 768 -23.46 -28.08 -103.78
C LEU A 768 -22.60 -27.08 -103.00
N ILE A 769 -21.28 -27.06 -103.23
CA ILE A 769 -20.37 -26.13 -102.55
C ILE A 769 -20.67 -24.69 -102.94
N LEU A 770 -20.86 -24.38 -104.23
CA LEU A 770 -21.22 -23.04 -104.68
C LEU A 770 -22.52 -22.56 -104.05
N SER A 771 -23.54 -23.44 -103.95
CA SER A 771 -24.81 -23.10 -103.30
C SER A 771 -24.64 -22.77 -101.80
N PHE A 772 -23.73 -23.47 -101.12
CA PHE A 772 -23.41 -23.18 -99.73
C PHE A 772 -22.65 -21.86 -99.59
N LEU A 773 -21.66 -21.62 -100.46
CA LEU A 773 -20.87 -20.38 -100.46
C LEU A 773 -21.70 -19.15 -100.84
N ALA A 774 -22.74 -19.33 -101.65
CA ALA A 774 -23.72 -18.32 -102.04
C ALA A 774 -24.73 -17.98 -100.92
N CYS A 775 -24.76 -18.76 -99.84
CA CYS A 775 -25.66 -18.52 -98.71
C CYS A 775 -25.39 -17.14 -98.06
N CYS A 776 -26.47 -16.44 -97.70
CA CYS A 776 -26.42 -15.08 -97.15
C CYS A 776 -25.58 -14.97 -95.85
N SER A 777 -25.30 -16.07 -95.15
CA SER A 777 -24.47 -16.09 -93.95
C SER A 777 -22.97 -15.87 -94.23
N LEU A 778 -22.48 -16.25 -95.41
CA LEU A 778 -21.05 -16.14 -95.76
C LEU A 778 -20.69 -14.84 -96.48
N LYS A 779 -21.68 -14.16 -97.09
CA LYS A 779 -21.51 -12.89 -97.83
C LYS A 779 -20.32 -12.92 -98.81
N MET A 780 -20.13 -14.03 -99.52
CA MET A 780 -19.01 -14.23 -100.42
C MET A 780 -19.36 -13.76 -101.84
N GLU A 781 -18.59 -12.82 -102.39
CA GLU A 781 -18.71 -12.35 -103.78
C GLU A 781 -18.46 -13.48 -104.79
N SER A 782 -19.07 -13.40 -105.98
CA SER A 782 -19.02 -14.47 -107.00
C SER A 782 -17.60 -14.88 -107.39
N GLU A 783 -16.69 -13.92 -107.59
CA GLU A 783 -15.28 -14.19 -107.89
C GLU A 783 -14.60 -15.04 -106.81
N LYS A 784 -14.86 -14.74 -105.53
CA LYS A 784 -14.29 -15.49 -104.39
C LYS A 784 -14.91 -16.89 -104.26
N ARG A 785 -16.20 -17.04 -104.56
CA ARG A 785 -16.86 -18.36 -104.59
C ARG A 785 -16.23 -19.24 -105.67
N HIS A 786 -16.05 -18.68 -106.86
CA HIS A 786 -15.41 -19.36 -107.99
C HIS A 786 -13.96 -19.72 -107.65
N GLU A 787 -13.15 -18.80 -107.08
CA GLU A 787 -11.78 -19.10 -106.64
C GLU A 787 -11.72 -20.24 -105.59
N ALA A 788 -12.68 -20.27 -104.67
CA ALA A 788 -12.74 -21.30 -103.63
C ALA A 788 -12.96 -22.71 -104.20
N VAL A 789 -13.79 -22.85 -105.25
CA VAL A 789 -14.03 -24.13 -105.94
C VAL A 789 -13.06 -24.40 -107.09
N GLN A 790 -12.39 -23.38 -107.62
CA GLN A 790 -11.38 -23.54 -108.68
C GLN A 790 -10.27 -24.49 -108.23
N GLY A 791 -9.84 -24.36 -106.97
CA GLY A 791 -8.86 -25.27 -106.37
C GLY A 791 -9.32 -26.73 -106.25
N LEU A 792 -10.63 -27.02 -106.31
CA LEU A 792 -11.18 -28.38 -106.40
C LEU A 792 -11.24 -28.90 -107.84
N ILE A 793 -11.51 -28.02 -108.80
CA ILE A 793 -11.57 -28.35 -110.23
C ILE A 793 -10.17 -28.68 -110.76
N ASP A 794 -9.15 -27.94 -110.31
CA ASP A 794 -7.76 -28.10 -110.74
C ASP A 794 -6.99 -29.20 -109.95
N LEU A 795 -7.70 -30.05 -109.21
CA LEU A 795 -7.08 -31.07 -108.37
C LEU A 795 -6.41 -32.19 -109.16
N THR A 796 -5.20 -32.54 -108.73
CA THR A 796 -4.60 -33.84 -109.05
C THR A 796 -4.88 -34.84 -107.93
N VAL A 797 -5.68 -35.87 -108.23
CA VAL A 797 -6.06 -36.89 -107.25
C VAL A 797 -5.08 -38.07 -107.30
N HIS A 798 -4.61 -38.43 -106.11
CA HIS A 798 -3.57 -39.41 -105.85
C HIS A 798 -4.11 -40.50 -104.93
N GLU A 799 -4.31 -41.70 -105.46
CA GLU A 799 -4.76 -42.86 -104.69
C GLU A 799 -3.57 -43.64 -104.10
N THR A 800 -3.65 -43.99 -102.81
CA THR A 800 -2.64 -44.77 -102.07
C THR A 800 -3.27 -46.00 -101.38
N ILE A 801 -2.52 -47.09 -101.23
CA ILE A 801 -2.92 -48.26 -100.43
C ILE A 801 -2.61 -48.02 -98.95
N GLU A 802 -1.55 -47.26 -98.65
CA GLU A 802 -1.13 -46.95 -97.28
C GLU A 802 -1.98 -45.83 -96.66
N PRO A 803 -2.35 -45.93 -95.38
CA PRO A 803 -3.15 -44.92 -94.70
C PRO A 803 -2.35 -43.65 -94.42
N VAL A 804 -2.99 -42.49 -94.52
CA VAL A 804 -2.41 -41.21 -94.12
C VAL A 804 -2.34 -41.15 -92.60
N VAL A 805 -1.16 -40.96 -92.01
CA VAL A 805 -1.05 -40.90 -90.54
C VAL A 805 -1.16 -39.46 -90.06
N VAL A 806 -1.94 -39.23 -89.00
CA VAL A 806 -1.99 -37.98 -88.25
C VAL A 806 -1.39 -38.22 -86.87
N ARG A 807 -0.55 -37.28 -86.44
CA ARG A 807 0.10 -37.32 -85.13
C ARG A 807 -0.61 -36.36 -84.18
N TYR A 808 -1.05 -36.89 -83.05
CA TYR A 808 -1.54 -36.10 -81.91
C TYR A 808 -0.46 -36.12 -80.83
N SER A 809 0.03 -34.94 -80.47
CA SER A 809 1.09 -34.76 -79.48
C SER A 809 0.54 -33.95 -78.30
N LEU A 810 0.56 -34.53 -77.10
CA LEU A 810 0.18 -33.88 -75.84
C LEU A 810 1.45 -33.55 -75.05
N LEU A 811 1.69 -32.26 -74.80
CA LEU A 811 2.82 -31.79 -74.02
C LEU A 811 2.45 -31.72 -72.52
N LEU A 812 3.19 -32.46 -71.69
CA LEU A 812 3.10 -32.39 -70.23
C LEU A 812 4.04 -31.31 -69.68
N SER A 813 3.73 -30.83 -68.48
CA SER A 813 4.46 -29.82 -67.72
C SER A 813 5.88 -30.26 -67.36
N SER A 814 6.14 -31.57 -67.29
CA SER A 814 7.46 -32.15 -67.14
C SER A 814 8.37 -32.01 -68.38
N GLY A 815 7.82 -31.54 -69.51
CA GLY A 815 8.48 -31.53 -70.81
C GLY A 815 8.31 -32.83 -71.60
N ASN A 816 7.67 -33.86 -71.02
CA ASN A 816 7.38 -35.10 -71.72
C ASN A 816 6.27 -34.90 -72.76
N ILE A 817 6.41 -35.49 -73.94
CA ILE A 817 5.40 -35.43 -75.01
C ILE A 817 4.81 -36.82 -75.22
N ILE A 818 3.51 -36.97 -74.94
CA ILE A 818 2.76 -38.18 -75.27
C ILE A 818 2.31 -38.08 -76.72
N THR A 819 2.81 -38.96 -77.58
CA THR A 819 2.44 -39.00 -79.00
C THR A 819 1.52 -40.18 -79.30
N LYS A 820 0.38 -39.93 -79.95
CA LYS A 820 -0.51 -40.94 -80.53
C LYS A 820 -0.62 -40.76 -82.04
N LYS A 821 -0.54 -41.85 -82.80
CA LYS A 821 -0.66 -41.87 -84.26
C LYS A 821 -2.01 -42.46 -84.65
N VAL A 822 -2.73 -41.79 -85.56
CA VAL A 822 -4.05 -42.21 -86.04
C VAL A 822 -4.07 -42.23 -87.55
N ASN A 823 -4.67 -43.27 -88.12
CA ASN A 823 -4.84 -43.40 -89.57
C ASN A 823 -6.05 -42.58 -90.05
N ARG A 824 -5.80 -41.56 -90.87
CA ARG A 824 -6.77 -40.87 -91.74
C ARG A 824 -6.76 -41.47 -93.14
N MET A 825 -7.88 -41.33 -93.84
CA MET A 825 -8.06 -41.87 -95.19
C MET A 825 -7.81 -40.83 -96.28
N ILE A 826 -7.94 -39.53 -95.97
CA ILE A 826 -7.96 -38.46 -96.98
C ILE A 826 -7.16 -37.26 -96.48
N ARG A 827 -6.45 -36.61 -97.39
CA ARG A 827 -5.68 -35.39 -97.16
C ARG A 827 -5.65 -34.53 -98.42
N TRP A 828 -5.94 -33.24 -98.28
CA TRP A 828 -5.80 -32.28 -99.38
C TRP A 828 -4.64 -31.32 -99.10
N GLU A 829 -3.58 -31.42 -99.90
CA GLU A 829 -2.48 -30.45 -99.93
C GLU A 829 -2.79 -29.37 -100.97
N ARG A 830 -3.33 -28.25 -100.50
CA ARG A 830 -3.81 -27.19 -101.39
C ARG A 830 -2.69 -26.45 -102.12
N GLU A 831 -1.54 -26.20 -101.47
CA GLU A 831 -0.40 -25.48 -102.07
C GLU A 831 0.14 -26.17 -103.33
N SER A 832 0.01 -27.49 -103.39
CA SER A 832 0.45 -28.32 -104.51
C SER A 832 -0.71 -28.80 -105.39
N SER A 833 -1.96 -28.40 -105.09
CA SER A 833 -3.19 -28.92 -105.70
C SER A 833 -3.30 -30.45 -105.72
N LYS A 834 -2.73 -31.12 -104.70
CA LYS A 834 -2.72 -32.59 -104.59
C LYS A 834 -3.74 -33.08 -103.59
N PHE A 835 -4.60 -33.98 -104.01
CA PHE A 835 -5.59 -34.64 -103.16
C PHE A 835 -5.22 -36.11 -102.98
N PHE A 836 -4.78 -36.48 -101.78
CA PHE A 836 -4.41 -37.84 -101.44
C PHE A 836 -5.61 -38.56 -100.84
N THR A 837 -5.92 -39.73 -101.38
CA THR A 837 -6.97 -40.58 -100.84
C THR A 837 -6.52 -42.03 -100.76
N GLN A 838 -6.93 -42.71 -99.70
CA GLN A 838 -6.73 -44.15 -99.58
C GLN A 838 -7.73 -44.88 -100.48
N LYS A 839 -7.28 -45.92 -101.19
CA LYS A 839 -8.17 -46.75 -102.03
C LYS A 839 -9.34 -47.28 -101.20
N MET A 840 -10.55 -46.90 -101.58
CA MET A 840 -11.76 -47.30 -100.89
C MET A 840 -12.22 -48.68 -101.37
N ASP A 841 -12.34 -49.65 -100.46
CA ASP A 841 -13.03 -50.90 -100.75
C ASP A 841 -14.54 -50.71 -100.59
N LEU A 842 -15.23 -50.50 -101.71
CA LEU A 842 -16.70 -50.32 -101.78
C LEU A 842 -17.50 -51.51 -101.21
N CYS A 843 -16.85 -52.67 -100.98
CA CYS A 843 -17.49 -53.86 -100.41
C CYS A 843 -17.44 -53.92 -98.87
N SER A 844 -16.77 -52.98 -98.20
CA SER A 844 -16.43 -53.07 -96.77
C SER A 844 -17.51 -52.63 -95.76
N GLY A 845 -18.76 -52.41 -96.21
CA GLY A 845 -19.93 -52.13 -95.37
C GLY A 845 -20.18 -50.64 -95.03
N ASN A 846 -21.30 -50.35 -94.36
CA ASN A 846 -21.75 -48.97 -94.12
C ASN A 846 -20.81 -48.15 -93.20
N ILE A 847 -20.09 -48.80 -92.26
CA ILE A 847 -19.21 -48.13 -91.30
C ILE A 847 -17.99 -47.51 -92.00
N SER A 848 -17.36 -48.26 -92.91
CA SER A 848 -16.20 -47.76 -93.68
C SER A 848 -16.62 -46.66 -94.65
N MET A 849 -17.80 -46.76 -95.25
CA MET A 849 -18.37 -45.71 -96.11
C MET A 849 -18.61 -44.41 -95.34
N ILE A 850 -19.23 -44.46 -94.16
CA ILE A 850 -19.43 -43.27 -93.32
C ILE A 850 -18.09 -42.69 -92.86
N LYS A 851 -17.12 -43.54 -92.49
CA LYS A 851 -15.78 -43.12 -92.08
C LYS A 851 -15.04 -42.42 -93.23
N TYR A 852 -15.09 -42.97 -94.43
CA TYR A 852 -14.48 -42.37 -95.62
C TYR A 852 -15.17 -41.05 -95.99
N ALA A 853 -16.50 -41.04 -96.04
CA ALA A 853 -17.29 -39.83 -96.31
C ALA A 853 -16.99 -38.71 -95.30
N THR A 854 -16.80 -39.04 -94.01
CA THR A 854 -16.45 -38.08 -92.97
C THR A 854 -15.07 -37.47 -93.21
N TYR A 855 -14.05 -38.26 -93.55
CA TYR A 855 -12.73 -37.70 -93.87
C TYR A 855 -12.73 -36.93 -95.19
N PHE A 856 -13.52 -37.36 -96.17
CA PHE A 856 -13.65 -36.70 -97.47
C PHE A 856 -14.27 -35.32 -97.31
N SER A 857 -15.40 -35.27 -96.60
CA SER A 857 -16.11 -34.03 -96.38
C SER A 857 -15.33 -33.05 -95.51
N GLU A 858 -14.63 -33.54 -94.48
CA GLU A 858 -13.78 -32.70 -93.62
C GLU A 858 -12.63 -32.09 -94.43
N ALA A 859 -11.89 -32.91 -95.19
CA ALA A 859 -10.75 -32.44 -95.98
C ALA A 859 -11.17 -31.40 -97.04
N ILE A 860 -12.29 -31.63 -97.73
CA ILE A 860 -12.81 -30.69 -98.73
C ILE A 860 -13.32 -29.41 -98.08
N SER A 861 -14.06 -29.50 -96.98
CA SER A 861 -14.62 -28.32 -96.33
C SER A 861 -13.54 -27.42 -95.76
N VAL A 862 -12.52 -28.00 -95.10
CA VAL A 862 -11.33 -27.27 -94.61
C VAL A 862 -10.61 -26.61 -95.77
N GLY A 863 -10.41 -27.35 -96.87
CA GLY A 863 -9.68 -26.82 -98.01
C GLY A 863 -10.44 -25.73 -98.77
N VAL A 864 -11.77 -25.75 -98.82
CA VAL A 864 -12.60 -24.72 -99.47
C VAL A 864 -12.70 -23.45 -98.62
N LEU A 865 -13.03 -23.58 -97.33
CA LEU A 865 -13.46 -22.47 -96.47
C LEU A 865 -12.32 -21.70 -95.76
N ARG A 866 -11.13 -21.57 -96.37
CA ARG A 866 -9.89 -20.90 -95.86
C ARG A 866 -10.05 -20.11 -94.54
N GLU A 867 -10.71 -18.97 -94.63
CA GLU A 867 -10.83 -17.93 -93.58
C GLU A 867 -12.14 -18.05 -92.80
N ASN A 868 -13.08 -18.87 -93.29
CA ASN A 868 -14.41 -19.10 -92.74
C ASN A 868 -14.46 -20.46 -92.00
N VAL A 869 -13.49 -20.68 -91.11
CA VAL A 869 -13.29 -21.95 -90.40
C VAL A 869 -14.55 -22.36 -89.60
N ASP A 870 -15.31 -21.39 -89.10
CA ASP A 870 -16.56 -21.61 -88.34
C ASP A 870 -17.64 -22.34 -89.16
N HIS A 871 -17.58 -22.27 -90.50
CA HIS A 871 -18.53 -22.91 -91.40
C HIS A 871 -18.09 -24.28 -91.91
N VAL A 872 -16.87 -24.73 -91.58
CA VAL A 872 -16.30 -26.00 -92.04
C VAL A 872 -17.14 -27.19 -91.60
N LEU A 873 -17.64 -27.21 -90.37
CA LEU A 873 -18.49 -28.31 -89.88
C LEU A 873 -19.82 -28.38 -90.64
N ALA A 874 -20.45 -27.23 -90.89
CA ALA A 874 -21.73 -27.15 -91.59
C ALA A 874 -21.59 -27.62 -93.04
N LEU A 875 -20.54 -27.18 -93.75
CA LEU A 875 -20.24 -27.65 -95.10
C LEU A 875 -19.85 -29.13 -95.12
N SER A 876 -19.08 -29.59 -94.13
CA SER A 876 -18.65 -30.99 -94.04
C SER A 876 -19.84 -31.93 -93.87
N GLU A 877 -20.79 -31.63 -92.99
CA GLU A 877 -21.98 -32.47 -92.84
C GLU A 877 -22.86 -32.45 -94.11
N LEU A 878 -22.95 -31.31 -94.81
CA LEU A 878 -23.67 -31.22 -96.08
C LEU A 878 -23.01 -32.08 -97.18
N ILE A 879 -21.69 -31.95 -97.35
CA ILE A 879 -20.91 -32.73 -98.31
C ILE A 879 -20.96 -34.22 -97.98
N LYS A 880 -20.89 -34.59 -96.68
CA LYS A 880 -20.98 -35.98 -96.23
C LYS A 880 -22.31 -36.62 -96.59
N LEU A 881 -23.42 -35.90 -96.38
CA LEU A 881 -24.76 -36.38 -96.78
C LEU A 881 -24.85 -36.57 -98.29
N ALA A 882 -24.37 -35.59 -99.07
CA ALA A 882 -24.34 -35.69 -100.52
C ALA A 882 -23.40 -36.79 -101.04
N PHE A 883 -22.30 -37.07 -100.33
CA PHE A 883 -21.37 -38.14 -100.65
C PHE A 883 -22.03 -39.52 -100.58
N LEU A 884 -22.92 -39.75 -99.60
CA LEU A 884 -23.64 -41.02 -99.45
C LEU A 884 -24.59 -41.30 -100.64
N VAL A 885 -25.05 -40.25 -101.33
CA VAL A 885 -25.82 -40.35 -102.59
C VAL A 885 -24.96 -40.12 -103.83
N LYS A 886 -23.63 -40.19 -103.68
CA LYS A 886 -22.62 -40.06 -104.75
C LYS A 886 -22.74 -38.75 -105.54
N PHE A 887 -23.22 -37.68 -104.90
CA PHE A 887 -23.49 -36.37 -105.52
C PHE A 887 -24.33 -36.44 -106.80
N ASN A 888 -25.30 -37.36 -106.84
CA ASN A 888 -26.30 -37.40 -107.92
C ASN A 888 -26.99 -36.03 -108.03
N GLU A 889 -27.10 -35.47 -109.24
CA GLU A 889 -27.55 -34.09 -109.44
C GLU A 889 -28.99 -33.85 -108.93
N GLU A 890 -29.93 -34.76 -109.17
CA GLU A 890 -31.32 -34.65 -108.67
C GLU A 890 -31.37 -34.72 -107.14
N ALA A 891 -30.56 -35.60 -106.54
CA ALA A 891 -30.46 -35.71 -105.08
C ALA A 891 -29.77 -34.49 -104.45
N VAL A 892 -28.80 -33.90 -105.15
CA VAL A 892 -28.13 -32.65 -104.73
C VAL A 892 -29.10 -31.47 -104.84
N ASP A 893 -29.92 -31.39 -105.89
CA ASP A 893 -30.93 -30.34 -106.04
C ASP A 893 -31.98 -30.41 -104.94
N PHE A 894 -32.49 -31.59 -104.64
CA PHE A 894 -33.39 -31.78 -103.50
C PHE A 894 -32.70 -31.43 -102.16
N LEU A 895 -31.44 -31.82 -101.97
CA LEU A 895 -30.69 -31.49 -100.76
C LEU A 895 -30.51 -29.98 -100.61
N MET A 896 -30.17 -29.28 -101.69
CA MET A 896 -30.05 -27.83 -101.72
C MET A 896 -31.38 -27.16 -101.38
N GLU A 897 -32.48 -27.58 -102.00
CA GLU A 897 -33.82 -27.08 -101.69
C GLU A 897 -34.20 -27.30 -100.21
N SER A 898 -33.94 -28.50 -99.68
CA SER A 898 -34.22 -28.83 -98.27
C SER A 898 -33.41 -28.02 -97.25
N LYS A 899 -32.35 -27.33 -97.70
CA LYS A 899 -31.44 -26.52 -96.91
C LYS A 899 -31.52 -25.04 -97.26
N ASP A 900 -32.51 -24.64 -98.06
CA ASP A 900 -32.69 -23.27 -98.56
C ASP A 900 -31.43 -22.72 -99.27
N LEU A 901 -30.70 -23.59 -99.97
CA LEU A 901 -29.50 -23.24 -100.72
C LEU A 901 -29.81 -23.05 -102.20
N GLN A 902 -29.25 -21.99 -102.78
CA GLN A 902 -29.38 -21.69 -104.20
C GLN A 902 -28.05 -21.22 -104.77
N ILE A 903 -27.87 -21.39 -106.08
CA ILE A 903 -26.79 -20.79 -106.85
C ILE A 903 -27.31 -19.58 -107.61
N PHE A 904 -26.47 -18.58 -107.83
CA PHE A 904 -26.83 -17.41 -108.64
C PHE A 904 -26.48 -17.63 -110.11
N TRP A 905 -26.91 -16.70 -110.96
CA TRP A 905 -26.70 -16.80 -112.41
C TRP A 905 -25.21 -16.92 -112.77
N GLU A 906 -24.33 -16.19 -112.08
CA GLU A 906 -22.88 -16.22 -112.30
C GLU A 906 -22.28 -17.59 -111.99
N ASP A 907 -22.79 -18.27 -110.95
CA ASP A 907 -22.34 -19.61 -110.54
C ASP A 907 -22.83 -20.69 -111.54
N GLU A 908 -24.04 -20.53 -112.09
CA GLU A 908 -24.60 -21.41 -113.12
C GLU A 908 -23.80 -21.30 -114.44
N GLU A 909 -23.40 -20.09 -114.83
CA GLU A 909 -22.52 -19.84 -115.98
C GLU A 909 -21.14 -20.46 -115.77
N PHE A 910 -20.55 -20.29 -114.58
CA PHE A 910 -19.29 -20.92 -114.20
C PHE A 910 -19.36 -22.46 -114.27
N LEU A 911 -20.43 -23.07 -113.73
CA LEU A 911 -20.63 -24.52 -113.78
C LEU A 911 -20.74 -25.06 -115.20
N ARG A 912 -21.42 -24.35 -116.11
CA ARG A 912 -21.53 -24.74 -117.54
C ARG A 912 -20.20 -24.65 -118.27
N SER A 913 -19.36 -23.70 -117.90
CA SER A 913 -18.00 -23.54 -118.43
C SER A 913 -17.04 -24.62 -117.92
N ALA A 914 -17.07 -24.89 -116.61
CA ALA A 914 -16.18 -25.86 -115.97
C ALA A 914 -16.55 -27.33 -116.28
N PHE A 915 -17.84 -27.60 -116.56
CA PHE A 915 -18.36 -28.93 -116.87
C PHE A 915 -19.27 -28.88 -118.13
N PRO A 916 -18.71 -28.75 -119.34
CA PRO A 916 -19.49 -28.77 -120.58
C PRO A 916 -20.19 -30.12 -120.76
N VAL A 917 -21.42 -30.09 -121.27
CA VAL A 917 -22.21 -31.29 -121.58
C VAL A 917 -21.68 -31.87 -122.89
N ASP A 918 -21.20 -33.11 -122.86
CA ASP A 918 -20.95 -33.91 -124.07
C ASP A 918 -22.28 -34.40 -124.69
#